data_AF-A0A5N1J9G1-F1
#
_entry.id   AF-A0A5N1J9G1-F1
#
_cell.length_a   1.000
_cell.length_b   1.000
_cell.length_c   1.000
_cell.angle_alpha   90.00
_cell.angle_beta   90.00
_cell.angle_gamma   90.00
#
_symmetry.space_group_name_H-M   'P 1'
#
loop_
_entity.id
_entity.type
_entity.pdbx_description
1 polymer ?
#
loop_
_entity_poly.entity_id
_entity_poly.type
_entity_poly.pdbx_seq_one_letter_code
_entity_poly.pdbx_strand_id
1 'polypeptide(L)'
;MKFLTPFLLSISLFSIGQPTASAQNPAPGLTVSEPKGFREVAQLRLRSTKEIKSSTWSIGGETLDRDYTDYQSYRHYLGPLGAKRIRLQGGWSKCEKVKGQYDFAWLDAVIPDAYSRGVSPWVELSYGNPIYPGGGEPKLGGRIPTSEEALVAWDNWVRAMVNRYKNQVTEWEIWNEPDLNKLNTGEEVAVFYIRTAKLVKAIQPNAKLIALGVAGVPATAFMRPFLDHLKKENALDLVDILTYHGYAPNPDTSYPKIEEMRKMVWSYNPKITFMQGENGAPSTASAVTIGALRQYDWTELSQAKWDLRRMLADHGRGIATNLFTISDIHYAAGDHMTGVNTKGLLKTNPDKTIERPKMAYKAAQHVFSTFDDQLELLDQAKPSVSQSTVSAFQYRQRKNSGSLVTLWSAEARPAETYEPKPTDVTIKGKFDQPVFVDLVSGKVYEIPKNQWKKSGDSYTFTAIPVPDYPVLIAEKTALHLLTPTGQSANPSFKFLGKIAPKNSRNIQSSNWSVGAEYMDRDYTVYANWKDYLGKLGVKKARIQSGWAKCEKVKAEGRPGQYDFAWLDEIVFDMVKQGVTPWIDLCYGNPLYSGGGGTTLNAAIPFSGEALAGWKNYVAAVVARYSDKVTEWEIWNEPNYKISIPDYADFFITTAETVRSVQPKAQIIAFALGSGVDYKFADNVLKIIQEKGKLGLVNQISHHRHIPNPDNRDAEVELEKVVANYSPAIRIRQGEAGCPSEWNNNFALNKYPWTELTQSKHILRRLLTDLGHDKESCCFTIMDAKTPQEWNHKGLLKANEDLTVAYAKPAYYAFQNLISVFDDKLERLETYPYSVKKDDNSTLSLYSYADKANQLQAVTVWIKDNVPSDNNEQTLCDFTFANARFKNPVWVDLIAGTVYEIPKENWSKKENLFRQIPLYDSPILIADKSLINLSVNP
;
A
#
# COMPACT_ATOMS: atom_id res chain seq x y z
N MET A 1 -8.31 -39.70 -64.24
CA MET A 1 -9.67 -40.16 -63.88
C MET A 1 -9.74 -40.19 -62.36
N LYS A 2 -10.58 -39.44 -61.63
CA LYS A 2 -11.82 -38.68 -61.93
C LYS A 2 -11.74 -37.35 -61.12
N PHE A 3 -11.70 -36.15 -61.70
CA PHE A 3 -12.82 -35.33 -62.24
C PHE A 3 -13.98 -35.21 -61.22
N LEU A 4 -14.45 -34.04 -60.76
CA LEU A 4 -14.82 -32.82 -61.49
C LEU A 4 -15.06 -31.62 -60.52
N THR A 5 -14.75 -30.41 -60.99
CA THR A 5 -15.41 -29.13 -60.62
C THR A 5 -16.82 -29.05 -61.23
N PRO A 6 -17.76 -28.22 -60.72
CA PRO A 6 -17.97 -26.86 -61.28
C PRO A 6 -18.43 -25.77 -60.25
N PHE A 7 -17.93 -24.53 -60.38
CA PHE A 7 -18.66 -23.28 -60.79
C PHE A 7 -19.92 -22.92 -59.97
N LEU A 8 -19.86 -21.95 -59.04
CA LEU A 8 -20.06 -20.49 -59.20
C LEU A 8 -21.39 -20.05 -59.87
N LEU A 9 -22.31 -19.55 -59.04
CA LEU A 9 -23.18 -18.42 -59.39
C LEU A 9 -23.36 -17.51 -58.16
N SER A 10 -22.94 -16.27 -58.31
CA SER A 10 -23.13 -15.14 -57.40
C SER A 10 -24.50 -14.48 -57.62
N ILE A 11 -25.15 -13.99 -56.55
CA ILE A 11 -25.62 -12.60 -56.36
C ILE A 11 -26.33 -12.46 -54.99
N SER A 12 -25.70 -11.62 -54.17
CA SER A 12 -26.22 -10.61 -53.23
C SER A 12 -27.53 -10.84 -52.46
N LEU A 13 -27.40 -10.96 -51.13
CA LEU A 13 -28.42 -10.50 -50.16
C LEU A 13 -27.73 -9.63 -49.10
N PHE A 14 -28.26 -8.42 -48.94
CA PHE A 14 -27.89 -7.42 -47.94
C PHE A 14 -27.97 -8.01 -46.52
N SER A 15 -26.84 -8.00 -45.81
CA SER A 15 -26.77 -8.23 -44.37
C SER A 15 -26.68 -6.88 -43.67
N ILE A 16 -27.72 -6.58 -42.88
CA ILE A 16 -27.75 -5.50 -41.91
C ILE A 16 -26.75 -5.85 -40.81
N GLY A 17 -25.66 -5.09 -40.73
CA GLY A 17 -24.62 -5.28 -39.72
C GLY A 17 -25.16 -5.04 -38.32
N GLN A 18 -25.10 -6.07 -37.47
CA GLN A 18 -25.09 -5.89 -36.02
C GLN A 18 -23.71 -5.35 -35.61
N PRO A 19 -23.61 -4.29 -34.80
CA PRO A 19 -22.34 -3.88 -34.23
C PRO A 19 -21.92 -4.95 -33.23
N THR A 20 -20.83 -5.65 -33.53
CA THR A 20 -20.09 -6.43 -32.55
C THR A 20 -19.57 -5.46 -31.50
N ALA A 21 -20.17 -5.48 -30.31
CA ALA A 21 -19.69 -4.72 -29.17
C ALA A 21 -18.26 -5.19 -28.85
N SER A 22 -17.28 -4.34 -29.16
CA SER A 22 -15.92 -4.52 -28.67
C SER A 22 -15.98 -4.56 -27.14
N ALA A 23 -15.44 -5.62 -26.54
CA ALA A 23 -15.11 -5.61 -25.12
C ALA A 23 -14.12 -4.46 -24.88
N GLN A 24 -14.62 -3.33 -24.40
CA GLN A 24 -13.80 -2.26 -23.87
C GLN A 24 -13.17 -2.79 -22.58
N ASN A 25 -11.87 -3.05 -22.64
CA ASN A 25 -11.04 -3.24 -21.46
C ASN A 25 -11.22 -2.04 -20.51
N PRO A 26 -11.56 -2.22 -19.23
CA PRO A 26 -11.55 -1.12 -18.28
C PRO A 26 -10.10 -0.88 -17.84
N ALA A 27 -9.43 0.06 -18.50
CA ALA A 27 -8.25 0.73 -17.97
C ALA A 27 -8.40 2.23 -18.18
N PRO A 28 -8.74 2.95 -17.09
CA PRO A 28 -7.99 4.15 -16.70
C PRO A 28 -7.40 3.94 -15.30
N GLY A 29 -6.25 4.54 -15.03
CA GLY A 29 -5.63 4.50 -13.70
C GLY A 29 -6.63 4.89 -12.60
N LEU A 30 -6.71 4.07 -11.55
CA LEU A 30 -7.59 4.21 -10.39
C LEU A 30 -7.16 5.39 -9.51
N THR A 31 -7.14 6.61 -10.05
CA THR A 31 -6.77 7.83 -9.33
C THR A 31 -7.93 8.79 -9.31
N VAL A 32 -8.27 9.25 -8.11
CA VAL A 32 -9.23 10.34 -7.90
C VAL A 32 -8.67 11.63 -8.49
N SER A 33 -9.48 12.39 -9.23
CA SER A 33 -9.05 13.65 -9.84
C SER A 33 -8.81 14.72 -8.76
N GLU A 34 -7.62 15.33 -8.79
CA GLU A 34 -7.30 16.43 -7.87
C GLU A 34 -8.17 17.67 -8.16
N PRO A 35 -8.60 18.42 -7.14
CA PRO A 35 -9.37 19.64 -7.32
C PRO A 35 -8.53 20.71 -8.03
N LYS A 36 -8.95 21.09 -9.25
CA LYS A 36 -8.24 22.11 -10.04
C LYS A 36 -8.15 23.45 -9.31
N GLY A 37 -6.94 23.98 -9.19
CA GLY A 37 -6.67 25.29 -8.58
C GLY A 37 -6.57 25.28 -7.05
N PHE A 38 -6.65 24.11 -6.41
CA PHE A 38 -6.47 23.94 -4.98
C PHE A 38 -5.04 23.42 -4.72
N ARG A 39 -4.41 23.92 -3.65
CA ARG A 39 -3.05 23.53 -3.27
C ARG A 39 -3.09 22.52 -2.14
N GLU A 40 -2.44 21.37 -2.29
CA GLU A 40 -2.29 20.39 -1.21
C GLU A 40 -1.47 20.99 -0.07
N VAL A 41 -1.98 20.91 1.16
CA VAL A 41 -1.37 21.49 2.37
C VAL A 41 -1.16 20.49 3.50
N ALA A 42 -1.80 19.32 3.45
CA ALA A 42 -1.65 18.26 4.43
C ALA A 42 -2.21 16.92 3.91
N GLN A 43 -2.04 15.87 4.71
CA GLN A 43 -2.79 14.61 4.59
C GLN A 43 -3.49 14.30 5.92
N LEU A 44 -4.58 13.55 5.89
CA LEU A 44 -5.21 13.03 7.11
C LEU A 44 -4.26 12.06 7.82
N ARG A 45 -4.09 12.25 9.12
CA ARG A 45 -3.40 11.29 9.99
C ARG A 45 -4.32 10.13 10.29
N LEU A 46 -3.95 8.95 9.82
CA LEU A 46 -4.60 7.71 10.23
C LEU A 46 -4.35 7.44 11.71
N ARG A 47 -5.35 6.93 12.40
CA ARG A 47 -5.29 6.58 13.82
C ARG A 47 -5.70 5.13 14.00
N SER A 48 -4.87 4.37 14.69
CA SER A 48 -5.18 3.00 15.06
C SER A 48 -6.37 2.96 16.01
N THR A 49 -6.98 1.78 16.12
CA THR A 49 -8.08 1.51 17.07
C THR A 49 -7.69 1.85 18.51
N LYS A 50 -6.42 1.74 18.90
CA LYS A 50 -5.93 2.06 20.25
C LYS A 50 -5.80 3.56 20.50
N GLU A 51 -5.56 4.36 19.46
CA GLU A 51 -5.54 5.83 19.55
C GLU A 51 -6.95 6.43 19.57
N ILE A 52 -7.95 5.69 19.08
CA ILE A 52 -9.36 6.12 19.08
C ILE A 52 -10.03 5.64 20.37
N LYS A 53 -10.48 6.60 21.18
CA LYS A 53 -11.14 6.32 22.46
C LYS A 53 -12.48 5.61 22.26
N SER A 54 -13.37 6.17 21.45
CA SER A 54 -14.62 5.52 21.04
C SER A 54 -15.17 6.09 19.74
N SER A 55 -15.94 5.30 19.01
CA SER A 55 -16.66 5.69 17.79
C SER A 55 -17.84 4.75 17.56
N THR A 56 -18.73 5.10 16.63
CA THR A 56 -19.86 4.26 16.23
C THR A 56 -19.51 3.23 15.16
N TRP A 57 -18.23 3.15 14.76
CA TRP A 57 -17.78 2.38 13.62
C TRP A 57 -17.50 0.92 13.95
N SER A 58 -18.08 0.04 13.16
CA SER A 58 -17.84 -1.40 13.19
C SER A 58 -17.35 -1.88 11.83
N ILE A 59 -16.57 -2.95 11.83
CA ILE A 59 -16.17 -3.69 10.63
C ILE A 59 -16.72 -5.11 10.68
N GLY A 60 -17.16 -5.62 9.54
CA GLY A 60 -17.56 -7.01 9.40
C GLY A 60 -16.39 -7.97 9.49
N GLY A 61 -16.53 -9.04 10.28
CA GLY A 61 -15.63 -10.19 10.35
C GLY A 61 -16.39 -11.49 10.10
N GLU A 62 -17.39 -11.44 9.21
CA GLU A 62 -18.42 -12.46 9.09
C GLU A 62 -17.92 -13.74 8.40
N THR A 63 -18.74 -14.80 8.49
CA THR A 63 -18.65 -16.11 7.82
C THR A 63 -17.52 -17.04 8.27
N LEU A 64 -16.83 -16.70 9.37
CA LEU A 64 -15.84 -17.57 10.02
C LEU A 64 -16.45 -18.89 10.53
N ASP A 65 -17.73 -18.88 10.88
CA ASP A 65 -18.48 -20.05 11.33
C ASP A 65 -18.62 -21.15 10.25
N ARG A 66 -18.41 -20.79 8.99
CA ARG A 66 -18.48 -21.67 7.82
C ARG A 66 -17.18 -21.73 7.02
N ASP A 67 -16.09 -21.17 7.57
CA ASP A 67 -14.76 -21.17 6.97
C ASP A 67 -14.67 -20.44 5.60
N TYR A 68 -15.50 -19.42 5.35
CA TYR A 68 -15.44 -18.65 4.09
C TYR A 68 -14.42 -17.50 4.11
N THR A 69 -13.94 -17.14 5.30
CA THR A 69 -12.87 -16.17 5.54
C THR A 69 -11.84 -16.77 6.49
N ASP A 70 -10.65 -16.16 6.59
CA ASP A 70 -9.61 -16.55 7.55
C ASP A 70 -9.17 -15.36 8.40
N TYR A 71 -9.56 -15.39 9.68
CA TYR A 71 -9.17 -14.38 10.66
C TYR A 71 -7.66 -14.24 10.81
N GLN A 72 -6.93 -15.36 10.80
CA GLN A 72 -5.48 -15.33 11.04
C GLN A 72 -4.75 -14.57 9.94
N SER A 73 -5.27 -14.64 8.72
CA SER A 73 -4.77 -13.89 7.58
C SER A 73 -5.01 -12.37 7.69
N TYR A 74 -6.16 -11.92 8.22
CA TYR A 74 -6.48 -10.47 8.27
C TYR A 74 -6.25 -9.77 9.62
N ARG A 75 -6.01 -10.49 10.73
CA ARG A 75 -5.92 -9.91 12.09
C ARG A 75 -4.94 -8.73 12.23
N HIS A 76 -3.89 -8.70 11.41
CA HIS A 76 -2.88 -7.63 11.41
C HIS A 76 -3.40 -6.30 10.87
N TYR A 77 -4.48 -6.32 10.09
CA TYR A 77 -5.14 -5.14 9.54
C TYR A 77 -6.22 -4.56 10.46
N LEU A 78 -6.68 -5.30 11.48
CA LEU A 78 -7.78 -4.84 12.34
C LEU A 78 -7.41 -3.65 13.21
N GLY A 79 -6.26 -3.71 13.88
CA GLY A 79 -5.78 -2.62 14.74
C GLY A 79 -5.50 -1.31 13.97
N PRO A 80 -4.76 -1.36 12.85
CA PRO A 80 -4.52 -0.18 12.02
C PRO A 80 -5.77 0.39 11.35
N LEU A 81 -6.84 -0.39 11.15
CA LEU A 81 -8.04 0.07 10.46
C LEU A 81 -8.74 1.21 11.21
N GLY A 82 -8.78 1.17 12.55
CA GLY A 82 -9.41 2.21 13.37
C GLY A 82 -10.88 1.95 13.73
N ALA A 83 -11.49 0.88 13.22
CA ALA A 83 -12.82 0.44 13.68
C ALA A 83 -12.78 0.07 15.18
N LYS A 84 -13.83 0.39 15.92
CA LYS A 84 -13.92 0.11 17.37
C LYS A 84 -14.63 -1.19 17.69
N ARG A 85 -15.38 -1.75 16.74
CA ARG A 85 -16.09 -3.02 16.89
C ARG A 85 -15.87 -3.93 15.68
N ILE A 86 -15.98 -5.24 15.91
CA ILE A 86 -16.02 -6.26 14.84
C ILE A 86 -17.24 -7.14 15.01
N ARG A 87 -18.00 -7.37 13.93
CA ARG A 87 -19.15 -8.29 13.92
C ARG A 87 -18.70 -9.71 13.56
N LEU A 88 -19.00 -10.70 14.40
CA LEU A 88 -18.59 -12.11 14.24
C LEU A 88 -19.79 -13.06 14.42
N GLN A 89 -19.79 -14.22 13.76
CA GLN A 89 -20.75 -15.30 14.05
C GLN A 89 -20.23 -16.31 15.08
N GLY A 90 -21.15 -16.82 15.91
CA GLY A 90 -20.90 -17.81 16.95
C GLY A 90 -20.87 -19.25 16.41
N GLY A 91 -21.68 -19.59 15.41
CA GLY A 91 -21.59 -20.86 14.70
C GLY A 91 -21.89 -22.10 15.55
N TRP A 92 -23.15 -22.31 15.91
CA TRP A 92 -23.55 -23.44 16.77
C TRP A 92 -23.12 -24.80 16.23
N SER A 93 -23.42 -25.09 14.96
CA SER A 93 -23.04 -26.36 14.32
C SER A 93 -21.52 -26.58 14.22
N LYS A 94 -20.74 -25.50 14.08
CA LYS A 94 -19.27 -25.60 14.05
C LYS A 94 -18.70 -25.88 15.45
N CYS A 95 -19.31 -25.28 16.47
CA CYS A 95 -18.92 -25.50 17.86
C CYS A 95 -19.36 -26.88 18.39
N GLU A 96 -20.51 -27.39 17.99
CA GLU A 96 -21.08 -28.63 18.53
C GLU A 96 -21.30 -29.66 17.42
N LYS A 97 -20.28 -30.49 17.20
CA LYS A 97 -20.31 -31.60 16.21
C LYS A 97 -20.84 -32.90 16.83
N VAL A 98 -20.78 -33.01 18.15
CA VAL A 98 -21.29 -34.14 18.95
C VAL A 98 -22.17 -33.55 20.04
N LYS A 99 -23.39 -34.07 20.19
CA LYS A 99 -24.38 -33.54 21.15
C LYS A 99 -23.77 -33.39 22.55
N GLY A 100 -23.86 -32.18 23.11
CA GLY A 100 -23.35 -31.80 24.43
C GLY A 100 -21.83 -31.56 24.51
N GLN A 101 -21.08 -31.68 23.42
CA GLN A 101 -19.63 -31.49 23.40
C GLN A 101 -19.25 -30.30 22.51
N TYR A 102 -18.68 -29.26 23.14
CA TYR A 102 -18.35 -28.00 22.48
C TYR A 102 -16.84 -27.89 22.20
N ASP A 103 -16.48 -27.59 20.96
CA ASP A 103 -15.15 -27.14 20.54
C ASP A 103 -15.19 -25.65 20.20
N PHE A 104 -14.63 -24.84 21.10
CA PHE A 104 -14.54 -23.39 20.97
C PHE A 104 -13.17 -22.91 20.48
N ALA A 105 -12.23 -23.80 20.17
CA ALA A 105 -10.83 -23.45 19.93
C ALA A 105 -10.64 -22.38 18.84
N TRP A 106 -11.48 -22.42 17.79
CA TRP A 106 -11.43 -21.42 16.72
C TRP A 106 -11.90 -20.03 17.18
N LEU A 107 -12.93 -19.94 18.02
CA LEU A 107 -13.38 -18.67 18.62
C LEU A 107 -12.40 -18.18 19.69
N ASP A 108 -11.77 -19.08 20.43
CA ASP A 108 -10.70 -18.77 21.40
C ASP A 108 -9.49 -18.10 20.73
N ALA A 109 -9.24 -18.41 19.46
CA ALA A 109 -8.19 -17.79 18.65
C ALA A 109 -8.60 -16.43 18.04
N VAL A 110 -9.90 -16.07 18.09
CA VAL A 110 -10.46 -14.89 17.40
C VAL A 110 -10.91 -13.82 18.38
N ILE A 111 -11.81 -14.15 19.33
CA ILE A 111 -12.47 -13.18 20.21
C ILE A 111 -11.44 -12.48 21.13
N PRO A 112 -10.58 -13.20 21.88
CA PRO A 112 -9.58 -12.56 22.72
C PRO A 112 -8.55 -11.75 21.91
N ASP A 113 -8.15 -12.22 20.73
CA ASP A 113 -7.17 -11.51 19.88
C ASP A 113 -7.75 -10.19 19.36
N ALA A 114 -8.99 -10.19 18.85
CA ALA A 114 -9.68 -8.98 18.40
C ALA A 114 -9.81 -7.96 19.54
N TYR A 115 -10.26 -8.41 20.72
CA TYR A 115 -10.37 -7.59 21.91
C TYR A 115 -9.01 -6.97 22.31
N SER A 116 -7.93 -7.75 22.30
CA SER A 116 -6.58 -7.28 22.66
C SER A 116 -6.02 -6.22 21.70
N ARG A 117 -6.52 -6.19 20.46
CA ARG A 117 -6.22 -5.16 19.45
C ARG A 117 -7.01 -3.87 19.67
N GLY A 118 -7.90 -3.84 20.66
CA GLY A 118 -8.79 -2.72 20.98
C GLY A 118 -10.08 -2.71 20.16
N VAL A 119 -10.36 -3.78 19.40
CA VAL A 119 -11.56 -3.93 18.57
C VAL A 119 -12.55 -4.81 19.32
N SER A 120 -13.61 -4.22 19.86
CA SER A 120 -14.58 -4.94 20.69
C SER A 120 -15.42 -5.91 19.85
N PRO A 121 -15.42 -7.22 20.16
CA PRO A 121 -16.27 -8.16 19.45
C PRO A 121 -17.75 -7.96 19.77
N TRP A 122 -18.56 -7.90 18.73
CA TRP A 122 -20.01 -8.09 18.75
C TRP A 122 -20.28 -9.46 18.12
N VAL A 123 -20.88 -10.37 18.89
CA VAL A 123 -21.10 -11.75 18.47
C VAL A 123 -22.57 -12.02 18.16
N GLU A 124 -22.82 -12.55 16.98
CA GLU A 124 -24.08 -13.06 16.50
C GLU A 124 -24.21 -14.55 16.82
N LEU A 125 -25.25 -14.96 17.53
CA LEU A 125 -25.43 -16.34 18.01
C LEU A 125 -25.91 -17.33 16.92
N SER A 126 -26.16 -16.90 15.69
CA SER A 126 -26.63 -17.80 14.64
C SER A 126 -25.50 -18.73 14.11
N TYR A 127 -25.76 -19.77 13.31
CA TYR A 127 -27.06 -20.31 12.86
C TYR A 127 -27.39 -21.66 13.57
N GLY A 128 -28.34 -22.42 13.04
CA GLY A 128 -28.84 -23.67 13.61
C GLY A 128 -27.84 -24.84 13.58
N ASN A 129 -28.24 -25.97 14.19
CA ASN A 129 -27.45 -27.19 14.23
C ASN A 129 -28.27 -28.45 13.86
N PRO A 130 -28.00 -29.09 12.71
CA PRO A 130 -28.83 -30.17 12.17
C PRO A 130 -28.67 -31.51 12.90
N ILE A 131 -27.71 -31.63 13.84
CA ILE A 131 -27.61 -32.84 14.68
C ILE A 131 -28.80 -32.98 15.64
N TYR A 132 -29.56 -31.90 15.84
CA TYR A 132 -30.82 -31.88 16.58
C TYR A 132 -32.00 -31.80 15.61
N PRO A 133 -32.96 -32.74 15.65
CA PRO A 133 -34.20 -32.61 14.90
C PRO A 133 -34.89 -31.28 15.20
N GLY A 134 -35.20 -30.47 14.18
CA GLY A 134 -35.75 -29.13 14.37
C GLY A 134 -34.77 -28.08 14.90
N GLY A 135 -33.46 -28.33 14.84
CA GLY A 135 -32.40 -27.39 15.25
C GLY A 135 -31.97 -26.36 14.20
N GLY A 136 -32.57 -26.40 13.02
CA GLY A 136 -32.25 -25.48 11.91
C GLY A 136 -30.96 -25.84 11.17
N GLU A 137 -30.67 -25.07 10.11
CA GLU A 137 -29.51 -25.27 9.24
C GLU A 137 -28.38 -24.27 9.53
N PRO A 138 -27.10 -24.65 9.35
CA PRO A 138 -25.95 -23.78 9.59
C PRO A 138 -25.64 -22.91 8.36
N LYS A 139 -26.60 -22.10 7.90
CA LYS A 139 -26.47 -21.28 6.69
C LYS A 139 -27.31 -20.00 6.72
N LEU A 140 -27.02 -19.07 5.81
CA LEU A 140 -27.82 -17.87 5.59
C LEU A 140 -29.28 -18.25 5.29
N GLY A 141 -30.23 -17.61 5.98
CA GLY A 141 -31.65 -17.94 5.88
C GLY A 141 -32.02 -19.31 6.46
N GLY A 142 -31.17 -19.93 7.29
CA GLY A 142 -31.52 -21.12 8.07
C GLY A 142 -32.71 -20.87 9.01
N ARG A 143 -33.48 -21.92 9.31
CA ARG A 143 -34.63 -21.81 10.23
C ARG A 143 -34.13 -21.66 11.68
N ILE A 144 -34.86 -20.91 12.50
CA ILE A 144 -34.63 -20.92 13.96
C ILE A 144 -34.91 -22.33 14.54
N PRO A 145 -34.31 -22.70 15.69
CA PRO A 145 -34.67 -23.91 16.41
C PRO A 145 -36.16 -23.93 16.81
N THR A 146 -36.86 -25.04 16.60
CA THR A 146 -38.30 -25.16 16.86
C THR A 146 -38.71 -26.34 17.73
N SER A 147 -37.92 -27.42 17.81
CA SER A 147 -38.23 -28.56 18.68
C SER A 147 -37.79 -28.29 20.11
N GLU A 148 -38.44 -28.93 21.10
CA GLU A 148 -38.05 -28.79 22.50
C GLU A 148 -36.61 -29.27 22.74
N GLU A 149 -36.20 -30.39 22.13
CA GLU A 149 -34.83 -30.90 22.22
C GLU A 149 -33.82 -29.88 21.69
N ALA A 150 -34.09 -29.29 20.53
CA ALA A 150 -33.20 -28.32 19.92
C ALA A 150 -33.17 -26.99 20.70
N LEU A 151 -34.30 -26.54 21.27
CA LEU A 151 -34.35 -25.34 22.10
C LEU A 151 -33.57 -25.51 23.41
N VAL A 152 -33.63 -26.69 24.04
CA VAL A 152 -32.81 -27.01 25.21
C VAL A 152 -31.32 -27.05 24.84
N ALA A 153 -30.97 -27.65 23.71
CA ALA A 153 -29.58 -27.71 23.25
C ALA A 153 -29.04 -26.32 22.87
N TRP A 154 -29.84 -25.49 22.22
CA TRP A 154 -29.56 -24.09 21.94
C TRP A 154 -29.26 -23.31 23.23
N ASP A 155 -30.13 -23.42 24.24
CA ASP A 155 -29.91 -22.76 25.53
C ASP A 155 -28.60 -23.19 26.20
N ASN A 156 -28.25 -24.47 26.12
CA ASN A 156 -27.00 -24.97 26.68
C ASN A 156 -25.78 -24.40 25.95
N TRP A 157 -25.83 -24.35 24.62
CA TRP A 157 -24.76 -23.77 23.82
C TRP A 157 -24.62 -22.26 24.03
N VAL A 158 -25.73 -21.51 24.05
CA VAL A 158 -25.73 -20.08 24.37
C VAL A 158 -25.19 -19.85 25.78
N ARG A 159 -25.58 -20.67 26.76
CA ARG A 159 -25.05 -20.58 28.13
C ARG A 159 -23.55 -20.80 28.18
N ALA A 160 -23.04 -21.78 27.44
CA ALA A 160 -21.61 -22.04 27.33
C ALA A 160 -20.86 -20.86 26.67
N MET A 161 -21.38 -20.37 25.55
CA MET A 161 -20.80 -19.27 24.79
C MET A 161 -20.74 -17.96 25.57
N VAL A 162 -21.87 -17.55 26.20
CA VAL A 162 -21.91 -16.30 26.99
C VAL A 162 -21.01 -16.41 28.22
N ASN A 163 -21.03 -17.52 28.96
CA ASN A 163 -20.13 -17.68 30.11
C ASN A 163 -18.65 -17.62 29.73
N ARG A 164 -18.30 -18.17 28.55
CA ARG A 164 -16.93 -18.21 28.06
C ARG A 164 -16.42 -16.83 27.67
N TYR A 165 -17.23 -16.01 27.01
CA TYR A 165 -16.78 -14.76 26.37
C TYR A 165 -17.31 -13.46 26.98
N LYS A 166 -18.13 -13.49 28.04
CA LYS A 166 -18.73 -12.30 28.68
C LYS A 166 -17.76 -11.20 29.13
N ASN A 167 -16.47 -11.50 29.27
CA ASN A 167 -15.46 -10.50 29.64
C ASN A 167 -14.94 -9.71 28.44
N GLN A 168 -15.08 -10.25 27.22
CA GLN A 168 -14.65 -9.63 25.96
C GLN A 168 -15.84 -9.18 25.10
N VAL A 169 -16.97 -9.88 25.20
CA VAL A 169 -18.19 -9.65 24.42
C VAL A 169 -19.26 -9.05 25.32
N THR A 170 -19.70 -7.84 25.00
CA THR A 170 -20.79 -7.15 25.71
C THR A 170 -22.02 -6.91 24.84
N GLU A 171 -21.95 -7.20 23.54
CA GLU A 171 -23.03 -7.00 22.57
C GLU A 171 -23.31 -8.34 21.88
N TRP A 172 -24.56 -8.81 21.97
CA TRP A 172 -25.00 -10.10 21.43
C TRP A 172 -26.16 -9.90 20.45
N GLU A 173 -25.97 -10.32 19.19
CA GLU A 173 -27.06 -10.42 18.22
C GLU A 173 -27.62 -11.83 18.24
N ILE A 174 -28.94 -11.96 18.38
CA ILE A 174 -29.55 -13.28 18.63
C ILE A 174 -29.64 -14.12 17.36
N TRP A 175 -30.02 -13.50 16.25
CA TRP A 175 -30.19 -14.18 14.96
C TRP A 175 -30.05 -13.18 13.82
N ASN A 176 -29.44 -13.62 12.72
CA ASN A 176 -29.26 -12.80 11.52
C ASN A 176 -30.29 -13.15 10.44
N GLU A 177 -30.91 -12.12 9.88
CA GLU A 177 -31.82 -12.19 8.74
C GLU A 177 -32.90 -13.29 8.86
N PRO A 178 -33.64 -13.38 9.99
CA PRO A 178 -34.65 -14.41 10.16
C PRO A 178 -35.77 -14.29 9.11
N ASP A 179 -35.97 -13.11 8.53
CA ASP A 179 -36.98 -12.80 7.52
C ASP A 179 -36.67 -13.40 6.14
N LEU A 180 -35.46 -13.90 5.90
CA LEU A 180 -35.14 -14.63 4.66
C LEU A 180 -35.77 -16.02 4.62
N ASN A 181 -36.01 -16.64 5.78
CA ASN A 181 -36.68 -17.93 5.83
C ASN A 181 -38.19 -17.74 5.90
N LYS A 182 -38.90 -18.12 4.84
CA LYS A 182 -40.37 -17.97 4.75
C LYS A 182 -41.14 -18.75 5.82
N LEU A 183 -40.52 -19.72 6.48
CA LEU A 183 -41.13 -20.48 7.56
C LEU A 183 -40.96 -19.83 8.94
N ASN A 184 -40.08 -18.83 9.07
CA ASN A 184 -39.98 -18.02 10.28
C ASN A 184 -41.08 -16.97 10.23
N THR A 185 -42.04 -17.02 11.16
CA THR A 185 -42.96 -15.90 11.38
C THR A 185 -42.36 -14.90 12.38
N GLY A 186 -42.78 -13.63 12.30
CA GLY A 186 -42.32 -12.60 13.24
C GLY A 186 -42.66 -12.94 14.70
N GLU A 187 -43.81 -13.57 14.95
CA GLU A 187 -44.22 -13.99 16.29
C GLU A 187 -43.34 -15.15 16.83
N GLU A 188 -43.10 -16.20 16.04
CA GLU A 188 -42.22 -17.31 16.47
C GLU A 188 -40.80 -16.83 16.77
N VAL A 189 -40.27 -15.91 15.95
CA VAL A 189 -38.96 -15.31 16.19
C VAL A 189 -38.95 -14.43 17.43
N ALA A 190 -40.06 -13.76 17.78
CA ALA A 190 -40.16 -13.02 19.04
C ALA A 190 -40.12 -13.93 20.26
N VAL A 191 -40.83 -15.06 20.24
CA VAL A 191 -40.78 -16.08 21.30
C VAL A 191 -39.34 -16.57 21.49
N PHE A 192 -38.68 -16.95 20.40
CA PHE A 192 -37.29 -17.40 20.41
C PHE A 192 -36.31 -16.31 20.89
N TYR A 193 -36.51 -15.07 20.45
CA TYR A 193 -35.72 -13.92 20.87
C TYR A 193 -35.86 -13.69 22.37
N ILE A 194 -37.07 -13.64 22.92
CA ILE A 194 -37.32 -13.43 24.36
C ILE A 194 -36.62 -14.52 25.18
N ARG A 195 -36.74 -15.79 24.77
CA ARG A 195 -36.09 -16.93 25.44
C ARG A 195 -34.58 -16.73 25.52
N THR A 196 -33.95 -16.47 24.38
CA THR A 196 -32.48 -16.32 24.30
C THR A 196 -32.01 -15.04 25.01
N ALA A 197 -32.72 -13.92 24.82
CA ALA A 197 -32.43 -12.64 25.46
C ALA A 197 -32.45 -12.73 27.00
N LYS A 198 -33.49 -13.35 27.57
CA LYS A 198 -33.59 -13.56 29.02
C LYS A 198 -32.46 -14.44 29.53
N LEU A 199 -32.08 -15.48 28.79
CA LEU A 199 -30.94 -16.34 29.12
C LEU A 199 -29.62 -15.55 29.14
N VAL A 200 -29.35 -14.74 28.11
CA VAL A 200 -28.14 -13.90 28.04
C VAL A 200 -28.11 -12.92 29.22
N LYS A 201 -29.21 -12.20 29.49
CA LYS A 201 -29.30 -11.24 30.61
C LYS A 201 -29.15 -11.92 31.99
N ALA A 202 -29.61 -13.16 32.14
CA ALA A 202 -29.41 -13.90 33.39
C ALA A 202 -27.93 -14.22 33.67
N ILE A 203 -27.11 -14.39 32.63
CA ILE A 203 -25.67 -14.68 32.75
C ILE A 203 -24.85 -13.37 32.79
N GLN A 204 -25.25 -12.38 31.99
CA GLN A 204 -24.58 -11.10 31.83
C GLN A 204 -25.63 -9.97 31.86
N PRO A 205 -26.02 -9.47 33.05
CA PRO A 205 -27.09 -8.46 33.19
C PRO A 205 -26.87 -7.16 32.39
N ASN A 206 -25.60 -6.78 32.20
CA ASN A 206 -25.20 -5.58 31.48
C ASN A 206 -24.99 -5.80 29.97
N ALA A 207 -25.27 -7.00 29.43
CA ALA A 207 -25.18 -7.27 28.00
C ALA A 207 -26.13 -6.36 27.21
N LYS A 208 -25.69 -5.84 26.06
CA LYS A 208 -26.59 -5.23 25.07
C LYS A 208 -27.08 -6.29 24.10
N LEU A 209 -28.37 -6.26 23.81
CA LEU A 209 -29.03 -7.23 22.94
C LEU A 209 -29.44 -6.59 21.62
N ILE A 210 -29.07 -7.27 20.54
CA ILE A 210 -29.24 -6.80 19.18
C ILE A 210 -30.23 -7.73 18.47
N ALA A 211 -31.24 -7.12 17.85
CA ALA A 211 -32.35 -7.83 17.25
C ALA A 211 -32.30 -7.83 15.72
N LEU A 212 -32.61 -9.02 15.19
CA LEU A 212 -33.02 -9.34 13.83
C LEU A 212 -31.95 -9.31 12.73
N GLY A 213 -31.15 -8.26 12.59
CA GLY A 213 -30.35 -8.09 11.37
C GLY A 213 -31.22 -8.22 10.12
N VAL A 214 -32.32 -7.48 10.05
CA VAL A 214 -33.39 -7.74 9.05
C VAL A 214 -32.91 -7.46 7.62
N ALA A 215 -33.11 -8.41 6.71
CA ALA A 215 -32.67 -8.29 5.30
C ALA A 215 -33.57 -7.30 4.53
N GLY A 216 -34.89 -7.46 4.68
CA GLY A 216 -35.87 -6.59 4.06
C GLY A 216 -35.94 -5.23 4.77
N VAL A 217 -35.83 -4.14 4.01
CA VAL A 217 -36.11 -2.79 4.52
C VAL A 217 -37.31 -2.22 3.73
N PRO A 218 -38.48 -1.99 4.36
CA PRO A 218 -38.73 -1.88 5.81
C PRO A 218 -39.26 -3.16 6.52
N ALA A 219 -39.40 -4.30 5.83
CA ALA A 219 -39.91 -5.60 6.36
C ALA A 219 -41.09 -5.53 7.35
N THR A 220 -42.02 -4.59 7.15
CA THR A 220 -43.06 -4.29 8.14
C THR A 220 -43.96 -5.49 8.46
N ALA A 221 -44.24 -6.36 7.49
CA ALA A 221 -45.06 -7.56 7.67
C ALA A 221 -44.43 -8.60 8.62
N PHE A 222 -43.11 -8.63 8.71
CA PHE A 222 -42.39 -9.53 9.63
C PHE A 222 -42.16 -8.84 10.99
N MET A 223 -41.74 -7.57 10.98
CA MET A 223 -41.37 -6.85 12.19
C MET A 223 -42.56 -6.48 13.09
N ARG A 224 -43.75 -6.21 12.54
CA ARG A 224 -44.93 -5.87 13.35
C ARG A 224 -45.35 -7.03 14.27
N PRO A 225 -45.58 -8.26 13.76
CA PRO A 225 -45.84 -9.41 14.63
C PRO A 225 -44.75 -9.64 15.68
N PHE A 226 -43.47 -9.42 15.33
CA PHE A 226 -42.37 -9.54 16.27
C PHE A 226 -42.47 -8.54 17.44
N LEU A 227 -42.68 -7.25 17.12
CA LEU A 227 -42.80 -6.18 18.11
C LEU A 227 -44.11 -6.25 18.91
N ASP A 228 -45.22 -6.64 18.28
CA ASP A 228 -46.51 -6.86 18.93
C ASP A 228 -46.40 -7.95 19.99
N HIS A 229 -45.72 -9.06 19.68
CA HIS A 229 -45.49 -10.14 20.63
C HIS A 229 -44.57 -9.71 21.78
N LEU A 230 -43.46 -9.01 21.50
CA LEU A 230 -42.61 -8.42 22.56
C LEU A 230 -43.39 -7.48 23.47
N LYS A 231 -44.28 -6.65 22.91
CA LYS A 231 -45.14 -5.74 23.68
C LYS A 231 -46.11 -6.52 24.58
N LYS A 232 -46.76 -7.56 24.03
CA LYS A 232 -47.68 -8.43 24.77
C LYS A 232 -47.01 -9.10 25.97
N GLU A 233 -45.75 -9.51 25.83
CA GLU A 233 -44.94 -10.15 26.88
C GLU A 233 -44.18 -9.16 27.78
N ASN A 234 -44.44 -7.85 27.64
CA ASN A 234 -43.73 -6.78 28.35
C ASN A 234 -42.19 -6.90 28.24
N ALA A 235 -41.72 -7.22 27.03
CA ALA A 235 -40.35 -7.61 26.73
C ALA A 235 -39.63 -6.65 25.75
N LEU A 236 -40.25 -5.51 25.40
CA LEU A 236 -39.66 -4.52 24.48
C LEU A 236 -38.30 -3.96 24.98
N ASP A 237 -38.08 -3.93 26.29
CA ASP A 237 -36.81 -3.49 26.90
C ASP A 237 -35.68 -4.52 26.75
N LEU A 238 -35.96 -5.72 26.21
CA LEU A 238 -34.92 -6.69 25.83
C LEU A 238 -34.25 -6.35 24.49
N VAL A 239 -34.76 -5.36 23.73
CA VAL A 239 -34.14 -4.91 22.48
C VAL A 239 -33.42 -3.59 22.74
N ASP A 240 -32.09 -3.62 22.82
CA ASP A 240 -31.27 -2.42 22.96
C ASP A 240 -31.01 -1.77 21.57
N ILE A 241 -30.77 -2.61 20.57
CA ILE A 241 -30.41 -2.21 19.20
C ILE A 241 -31.18 -3.06 18.20
N LEU A 242 -31.69 -2.42 17.15
CA LEU A 242 -32.25 -3.10 15.98
C LEU A 242 -31.34 -2.92 14.76
N THR A 243 -30.96 -4.04 14.14
CA THR A 243 -30.07 -4.07 12.97
C THR A 243 -30.81 -4.35 11.66
N TYR A 244 -30.31 -3.81 10.55
CA TYR A 244 -30.89 -3.97 9.21
C TYR A 244 -29.86 -3.90 8.07
N HIS A 245 -30.13 -4.59 6.95
CA HIS A 245 -29.20 -4.81 5.83
C HIS A 245 -29.70 -4.28 4.48
N GLY A 246 -30.22 -3.04 4.45
CA GLY A 246 -30.83 -2.47 3.23
C GLY A 246 -29.83 -2.10 2.13
N TYR A 247 -29.64 -2.99 1.15
CA TYR A 247 -28.80 -2.77 -0.04
C TYR A 247 -29.53 -2.00 -1.15
N ALA A 248 -28.87 -0.99 -1.70
CA ALA A 248 -29.29 -0.28 -2.91
C ALA A 248 -28.07 0.11 -3.76
N PRO A 249 -28.17 0.08 -5.11
CA PRO A 249 -27.06 0.50 -5.97
C PRO A 249 -26.64 1.94 -5.70
N ASN A 250 -27.60 2.85 -5.51
CA ASN A 250 -27.34 4.18 -4.95
C ASN A 250 -27.67 4.14 -3.44
N PRO A 251 -26.66 4.21 -2.53
CA PRO A 251 -26.91 4.07 -1.10
C PRO A 251 -27.80 5.21 -0.55
N ASP A 252 -27.77 6.38 -1.19
CA ASP A 252 -28.56 7.55 -0.80
C ASP A 252 -30.09 7.32 -0.95
N THR A 253 -30.51 6.35 -1.76
CA THR A 253 -31.93 6.03 -2.01
C THR A 253 -32.57 5.16 -0.93
N SER A 254 -31.79 4.59 -0.01
CA SER A 254 -32.31 3.68 1.03
C SER A 254 -33.04 4.39 2.16
N TYR A 255 -32.76 5.66 2.41
CA TYR A 255 -33.20 6.37 3.62
C TYR A 255 -34.72 6.52 3.80
N PRO A 256 -35.53 6.81 2.76
CA PRO A 256 -36.98 6.92 2.94
C PRO A 256 -37.61 5.68 3.60
N LYS A 257 -37.18 4.48 3.20
CA LYS A 257 -37.66 3.22 3.78
C LYS A 257 -37.06 2.92 5.15
N ILE A 258 -35.80 3.30 5.39
CA ILE A 258 -35.17 3.22 6.72
C ILE A 258 -35.92 4.11 7.72
N GLU A 259 -36.32 5.32 7.33
CA GLU A 259 -37.07 6.24 8.20
C GLU A 259 -38.52 5.76 8.44
N GLU A 260 -39.17 5.14 7.44
CA GLU A 260 -40.46 4.45 7.63
C GLU A 260 -40.35 3.36 8.70
N MET A 261 -39.32 2.50 8.59
CA MET A 261 -39.02 1.45 9.56
C MET A 261 -38.70 2.04 10.95
N ARG A 262 -37.90 3.11 11.01
CA ARG A 262 -37.52 3.76 12.27
C ARG A 262 -38.72 4.33 13.02
N LYS A 263 -39.59 5.05 12.32
CA LYS A 263 -40.86 5.56 12.88
C LYS A 263 -41.73 4.42 13.42
N MET A 264 -41.81 3.30 12.70
CA MET A 264 -42.58 2.14 13.14
C MET A 264 -42.01 1.54 14.43
N VAL A 265 -40.71 1.25 14.50
CA VAL A 265 -40.07 0.70 15.71
C VAL A 265 -40.19 1.66 16.91
N TRP A 266 -39.96 2.96 16.71
CA TRP A 266 -40.08 3.95 17.78
C TRP A 266 -41.51 4.19 18.26
N SER A 267 -42.52 3.83 17.47
CA SER A 267 -43.91 3.80 17.96
C SER A 267 -44.15 2.71 19.02
N TYR A 268 -43.30 1.67 19.08
CA TYR A 268 -43.31 0.66 20.14
C TYR A 268 -42.41 1.06 21.31
N ASN A 269 -41.16 1.44 21.03
CA ASN A 269 -40.22 1.91 22.05
C ASN A 269 -39.20 2.89 21.44
N PRO A 270 -39.24 4.20 21.78
CA PRO A 270 -38.32 5.19 21.23
C PRO A 270 -36.89 5.06 21.77
N LYS A 271 -36.65 4.22 22.80
CA LYS A 271 -35.30 3.96 23.32
C LYS A 271 -34.50 2.99 22.46
N ILE A 272 -35.15 2.22 21.58
CA ILE A 272 -34.46 1.29 20.67
C ILE A 272 -33.59 2.08 19.71
N THR A 273 -32.29 1.80 19.71
CA THR A 273 -31.35 2.43 18.78
C THR A 273 -31.27 1.64 17.48
N PHE A 274 -30.85 2.31 16.40
CA PHE A 274 -30.68 1.70 15.09
C PHE A 274 -29.22 1.57 14.73
N MET A 275 -28.87 0.44 14.13
CA MET A 275 -27.56 0.21 13.55
C MET A 275 -27.72 -0.43 12.18
N GLN A 276 -26.95 0.05 11.21
CA GLN A 276 -26.77 -0.64 9.96
C GLN A 276 -25.83 -1.83 10.21
N GLY A 277 -26.34 -3.06 10.06
CA GLY A 277 -25.65 -4.28 10.53
C GLY A 277 -24.73 -4.96 9.50
N GLU A 278 -24.98 -4.76 8.21
CA GLU A 278 -24.24 -5.38 7.10
C GLU A 278 -24.49 -4.64 5.77
N ASN A 279 -23.58 -3.79 5.30
CA ASN A 279 -23.63 -3.21 3.95
C ASN A 279 -22.24 -2.88 3.40
N GLY A 280 -22.12 -2.98 2.08
CA GLY A 280 -20.91 -2.66 1.32
C GLY A 280 -21.15 -2.89 -0.16
N ALA A 281 -20.28 -2.35 -1.01
CA ALA A 281 -20.32 -2.57 -2.45
C ALA A 281 -19.27 -3.61 -2.90
N PRO A 282 -19.56 -4.42 -3.94
CA PRO A 282 -18.54 -5.22 -4.59
C PRO A 282 -17.43 -4.36 -5.21
N SER A 283 -16.31 -4.98 -5.58
CA SER A 283 -15.14 -4.28 -6.14
C SER A 283 -14.70 -4.77 -7.53
N THR A 284 -15.47 -5.70 -8.10
CA THR A 284 -15.18 -6.30 -9.42
C THR A 284 -16.39 -6.22 -10.34
N ALA A 285 -16.16 -6.43 -11.63
CA ALA A 285 -17.21 -6.56 -12.62
C ALA A 285 -18.27 -7.62 -12.23
N SER A 286 -19.49 -7.43 -12.75
CA SER A 286 -20.67 -8.25 -12.46
C SER A 286 -20.48 -9.75 -12.74
N ALA A 287 -19.59 -10.10 -13.67
CA ALA A 287 -19.25 -11.47 -14.02
C ALA A 287 -18.42 -12.22 -12.96
N VAL A 288 -17.82 -11.51 -11.99
CA VAL A 288 -16.86 -12.07 -11.03
C VAL A 288 -17.48 -12.21 -9.63
N THR A 289 -18.17 -11.16 -9.16
CA THR A 289 -18.66 -11.11 -7.78
C THR A 289 -20.01 -11.80 -7.61
N ILE A 290 -20.26 -12.32 -6.41
CA ILE A 290 -21.58 -12.83 -6.00
C ILE A 290 -22.22 -11.98 -4.87
N GLY A 291 -23.39 -12.40 -4.41
CA GLY A 291 -24.14 -11.74 -3.33
C GLY A 291 -24.92 -10.49 -3.77
N ALA A 292 -25.32 -9.66 -2.79
CA ALA A 292 -26.05 -8.42 -3.05
C ALA A 292 -25.27 -7.48 -3.99
N LEU A 293 -26.00 -6.73 -4.83
CA LEU A 293 -25.46 -5.78 -5.82
C LEU A 293 -24.60 -6.39 -6.96
N ARG A 294 -24.55 -7.72 -7.11
CA ARG A 294 -23.74 -8.40 -8.14
C ARG A 294 -24.13 -8.10 -9.59
N GLN A 295 -25.36 -7.64 -9.84
CA GLN A 295 -25.89 -7.37 -11.18
C GLN A 295 -25.30 -6.11 -11.84
N TYR A 296 -24.33 -5.47 -11.19
CA TYR A 296 -23.73 -4.21 -11.58
C TYR A 296 -22.23 -4.37 -11.69
N ASP A 297 -21.62 -3.67 -12.64
CA ASP A 297 -20.15 -3.59 -12.70
C ASP A 297 -19.64 -2.64 -11.62
N TRP A 298 -18.65 -3.13 -10.89
CA TRP A 298 -17.94 -2.41 -9.84
C TRP A 298 -16.45 -2.44 -10.08
N THR A 299 -15.77 -1.55 -9.37
CA THR A 299 -14.33 -1.34 -9.32
C THR A 299 -13.96 -1.04 -7.87
N GLU A 300 -12.68 -1.09 -7.52
CA GLU A 300 -12.24 -0.68 -6.19
C GLU A 300 -12.57 0.79 -5.89
N LEU A 301 -12.55 1.66 -6.90
CA LEU A 301 -12.92 3.07 -6.75
C LEU A 301 -14.42 3.23 -6.47
N SER A 302 -15.29 2.62 -7.29
CA SER A 302 -16.74 2.69 -7.07
C SER A 302 -17.17 2.01 -5.76
N GLN A 303 -16.47 0.96 -5.32
CA GLN A 303 -16.60 0.39 -3.97
C GLN A 303 -16.30 1.45 -2.91
N ALA A 304 -15.10 2.03 -2.92
CA ALA A 304 -14.68 3.01 -1.91
C ALA A 304 -15.64 4.20 -1.83
N LYS A 305 -16.06 4.73 -2.99
CA LYS A 305 -17.06 5.81 -3.06
C LYS A 305 -18.40 5.41 -2.43
N TRP A 306 -18.89 4.21 -2.77
CA TRP A 306 -20.16 3.70 -2.26
C TRP A 306 -20.11 3.51 -0.74
N ASP A 307 -19.05 2.87 -0.23
CA ASP A 307 -18.86 2.59 1.18
C ASP A 307 -18.80 3.90 1.99
N LEU A 308 -18.02 4.88 1.54
CA LEU A 308 -17.93 6.19 2.18
C LEU A 308 -19.30 6.89 2.24
N ARG A 309 -20.06 6.89 1.14
CA ARG A 309 -21.39 7.50 1.11
C ARG A 309 -22.30 6.82 2.12
N ARG A 310 -22.34 5.50 2.16
CA ARG A 310 -23.19 4.78 3.10
C ARG A 310 -22.81 5.09 4.55
N MET A 311 -21.53 4.99 4.88
CA MET A 311 -21.01 5.26 6.23
C MET A 311 -21.37 6.67 6.72
N LEU A 312 -21.12 7.70 5.90
CA LEU A 312 -21.34 9.09 6.32
C LEU A 312 -22.79 9.54 6.24
N ALA A 313 -23.60 8.91 5.38
CA ALA A 313 -25.03 9.15 5.34
C ALA A 313 -25.77 8.50 6.52
N ASP A 314 -25.31 7.35 7.00
CA ASP A 314 -25.80 6.72 8.23
C ASP A 314 -25.38 7.55 9.46
N HIS A 315 -24.09 7.90 9.55
CA HIS A 315 -23.57 8.69 10.66
C HIS A 315 -24.20 10.08 10.74
N GLY A 316 -24.40 10.75 9.59
CA GLY A 316 -25.11 12.02 9.51
C GLY A 316 -26.58 11.98 9.96
N ARG A 317 -27.17 10.78 10.10
CA ARG A 317 -28.53 10.55 10.59
C ARG A 317 -28.56 9.88 11.98
N GLY A 318 -27.43 9.86 12.67
CA GLY A 318 -27.29 9.26 14.00
C GLY A 318 -27.41 7.74 14.02
N ILE A 319 -27.12 7.06 12.90
CA ILE A 319 -27.13 5.61 12.79
C ILE A 319 -25.69 5.10 12.87
N ALA A 320 -25.43 4.10 13.71
CA ALA A 320 -24.15 3.40 13.72
C ALA A 320 -24.02 2.49 12.49
N THR A 321 -22.81 2.30 11.97
CA THR A 321 -22.57 1.51 10.74
C THR A 321 -21.59 0.37 10.98
N ASN A 322 -21.95 -0.83 10.52
CA ASN A 322 -21.06 -1.95 10.31
C ASN A 322 -20.76 -2.12 8.82
N LEU A 323 -19.51 -1.78 8.45
CA LEU A 323 -19.07 -1.89 7.07
C LEU A 323 -18.80 -3.36 6.73
N PHE A 324 -19.53 -3.90 5.76
CA PHE A 324 -19.39 -5.27 5.30
C PHE A 324 -18.45 -5.33 4.08
N THR A 325 -17.27 -5.93 4.18
CA THR A 325 -16.66 -6.65 5.32
C THR A 325 -15.13 -6.50 5.27
N ILE A 326 -14.38 -7.01 6.26
CA ILE A 326 -12.91 -6.83 6.30
C ILE A 326 -12.19 -7.48 5.11
N SER A 327 -12.59 -8.69 4.68
CA SER A 327 -11.92 -9.44 3.61
C SER A 327 -12.92 -10.05 2.64
N ASP A 328 -12.50 -10.29 1.40
CA ASP A 328 -13.33 -11.01 0.44
C ASP A 328 -13.70 -12.41 0.96
N ILE A 329 -14.91 -12.85 0.60
CA ILE A 329 -15.52 -14.07 1.16
C ILE A 329 -15.58 -15.14 0.07
N HIS A 330 -15.07 -16.34 0.35
CA HIS A 330 -15.05 -17.48 -0.58
C HIS A 330 -16.14 -18.49 -0.23
N TYR A 331 -17.24 -18.48 -0.98
CA TYR A 331 -18.34 -19.41 -0.81
C TYR A 331 -18.06 -20.73 -1.53
N ALA A 332 -18.21 -21.83 -0.81
CA ALA A 332 -18.00 -23.18 -1.31
C ALA A 332 -19.18 -23.71 -2.16
N ALA A 333 -18.93 -24.77 -2.93
CA ALA A 333 -19.98 -25.49 -3.64
C ALA A 333 -20.96 -26.17 -2.65
N GLY A 334 -22.27 -26.03 -2.89
CA GLY A 334 -23.32 -26.62 -2.04
C GLY A 334 -23.93 -25.67 -1.00
N ASP A 335 -23.45 -24.44 -0.89
CA ASP A 335 -24.13 -23.37 -0.15
C ASP A 335 -25.20 -22.68 -1.03
N HIS A 336 -25.96 -21.72 -0.48
CA HIS A 336 -26.95 -20.90 -1.18
C HIS A 336 -26.36 -20.06 -2.34
N MET A 337 -25.04 -19.91 -2.39
CA MET A 337 -24.28 -19.39 -3.53
C MET A 337 -22.86 -19.98 -3.58
N THR A 338 -22.16 -19.85 -4.72
CA THR A 338 -20.78 -20.33 -4.90
C THR A 338 -19.97 -19.28 -5.65
N GLY A 339 -18.72 -19.05 -5.23
CA GLY A 339 -17.83 -18.03 -5.81
C GLY A 339 -17.33 -17.02 -4.77
N VAL A 340 -16.81 -15.89 -5.23
CA VAL A 340 -16.20 -14.86 -4.36
C VAL A 340 -17.11 -13.65 -4.22
N ASN A 341 -17.43 -13.26 -3.00
CA ASN A 341 -18.11 -12.00 -2.71
C ASN A 341 -17.04 -10.92 -2.46
N THR A 342 -16.91 -9.99 -3.42
CA THR A 342 -15.77 -9.06 -3.49
C THR A 342 -15.97 -7.76 -2.70
N LYS A 343 -16.84 -7.78 -1.67
CA LYS A 343 -17.13 -6.63 -0.80
C LYS A 343 -16.06 -6.36 0.26
N GLY A 344 -15.07 -7.25 0.38
CA GLY A 344 -14.00 -7.10 1.35
C GLY A 344 -13.21 -5.82 1.13
N LEU A 345 -12.76 -5.19 2.21
CA LEU A 345 -11.75 -4.13 2.17
C LEU A 345 -10.37 -4.68 1.81
N LEU A 346 -10.14 -5.97 2.07
CA LEU A 346 -8.93 -6.69 1.72
C LEU A 346 -9.24 -7.70 0.61
N LYS A 347 -8.40 -7.69 -0.43
CA LYS A 347 -8.45 -8.70 -1.50
C LYS A 347 -7.80 -9.99 -0.99
N THR A 348 -8.41 -11.12 -1.30
CA THR A 348 -7.95 -12.44 -0.83
C THR A 348 -7.58 -13.35 -2.00
N ASN A 349 -6.60 -14.23 -1.77
CA ASN A 349 -6.31 -15.39 -2.60
C ASN A 349 -7.42 -16.46 -2.47
N PRO A 350 -7.50 -17.45 -3.39
CA PRO A 350 -8.44 -18.57 -3.28
C PRO A 350 -8.33 -19.40 -1.99
N ASP A 351 -7.17 -19.39 -1.34
CA ASP A 351 -6.93 -20.04 -0.04
C ASP A 351 -7.35 -19.18 1.16
N LYS A 352 -7.99 -18.02 0.91
CA LYS A 352 -8.45 -17.01 1.88
C LYS A 352 -7.33 -16.18 2.53
N THR A 353 -6.07 -16.39 2.16
CA THR A 353 -4.98 -15.51 2.60
C THR A 353 -5.13 -14.12 1.99
N ILE A 354 -4.67 -13.08 2.71
CA ILE A 354 -4.76 -11.70 2.21
C ILE A 354 -3.70 -11.47 1.13
N GLU A 355 -4.15 -11.08 -0.06
CA GLU A 355 -3.28 -10.65 -1.17
C GLU A 355 -2.81 -9.21 -0.91
N ARG A 356 -3.75 -8.27 -0.70
CA ARG A 356 -3.47 -6.86 -0.41
C ARG A 356 -4.69 -6.11 0.11
N PRO A 357 -4.53 -4.95 0.78
CA PRO A 357 -5.63 -4.01 0.96
C PRO A 357 -6.12 -3.44 -0.38
N LYS A 358 -7.42 -3.13 -0.45
CA LYS A 358 -8.07 -2.39 -1.54
C LYS A 358 -8.15 -0.91 -1.22
N MET A 359 -8.49 -0.09 -2.21
CA MET A 359 -8.73 1.36 -2.02
C MET A 359 -9.72 1.65 -0.88
N ALA A 360 -10.78 0.85 -0.77
CA ALA A 360 -11.80 1.00 0.28
C ALA A 360 -11.24 0.86 1.70
N TYR A 361 -10.15 0.11 1.91
CA TYR A 361 -9.49 0.00 3.22
C TYR A 361 -8.96 1.35 3.69
N LYS A 362 -8.17 2.04 2.86
CA LYS A 362 -7.61 3.36 3.20
C LYS A 362 -8.71 4.42 3.31
N ALA A 363 -9.72 4.39 2.44
CA ALA A 363 -10.88 5.28 2.52
C ALA A 363 -11.63 5.11 3.85
N ALA A 364 -11.89 3.88 4.27
CA ALA A 364 -12.49 3.58 5.58
C ALA A 364 -11.62 4.08 6.74
N GLN A 365 -10.29 3.91 6.66
CA GLN A 365 -9.36 4.46 7.67
C GLN A 365 -9.48 5.98 7.82
N HIS A 366 -9.65 6.74 6.72
CA HIS A 366 -9.86 8.20 6.80
C HIS A 366 -11.12 8.56 7.59
N VAL A 367 -12.22 7.84 7.37
CA VAL A 367 -13.47 8.07 8.12
C VAL A 367 -13.33 7.64 9.58
N PHE A 368 -12.83 6.43 9.83
CA PHE A 368 -12.67 5.93 11.19
C PHE A 368 -11.73 6.81 12.04
N SER A 369 -10.67 7.33 11.41
CA SER A 369 -9.71 8.22 12.06
C SER A 369 -10.21 9.65 12.24
N THR A 370 -11.24 10.09 11.50
CA THR A 370 -11.74 11.47 11.56
C THR A 370 -12.99 11.59 12.42
N PHE A 371 -13.90 10.63 12.33
CA PHE A 371 -15.22 10.68 12.94
C PHE A 371 -15.28 9.83 14.21
N ASP A 372 -14.62 10.27 15.28
CA ASP A 372 -14.66 9.64 16.60
C ASP A 372 -15.44 10.49 17.63
N ASP A 373 -15.31 10.14 18.91
CA ASP A 373 -15.96 10.84 20.02
C ASP A 373 -15.53 12.32 20.20
N GLN A 374 -14.50 12.77 19.48
CA GLN A 374 -14.09 14.18 19.47
C GLN A 374 -14.96 15.04 18.56
N LEU A 375 -15.75 14.42 17.67
CA LEU A 375 -16.74 15.10 16.86
C LEU A 375 -18.15 14.93 17.41
N GLU A 376 -18.93 15.99 17.26
CA GLU A 376 -20.34 16.05 17.58
C GLU A 376 -21.12 16.30 16.29
N LEU A 377 -22.06 15.40 15.97
CA LEU A 377 -23.04 15.64 14.92
C LEU A 377 -23.98 16.77 15.35
N LEU A 378 -24.16 17.77 14.48
CA LEU A 378 -25.16 18.81 14.65
C LEU A 378 -26.40 18.45 13.82
N ASP A 379 -27.19 17.51 14.34
CA ASP A 379 -28.36 16.92 13.68
C ASP A 379 -29.45 17.92 13.27
N GLN A 380 -29.56 19.05 13.98
CA GLN A 380 -30.47 20.14 13.63
C GLN A 380 -29.88 21.16 12.66
N ALA A 381 -28.56 21.13 12.43
CA ALA A 381 -27.91 22.04 11.49
C ALA A 381 -28.18 21.60 10.05
N LYS A 382 -28.55 22.55 9.19
CA LYS A 382 -28.80 22.31 7.77
C LYS A 382 -27.90 23.20 6.93
N PRO A 383 -26.73 22.70 6.48
CA PRO A 383 -25.94 23.40 5.48
C PRO A 383 -26.81 23.73 4.26
N SER A 384 -26.73 24.96 3.78
CA SER A 384 -27.41 25.35 2.54
C SER A 384 -26.47 25.05 1.37
N VAL A 385 -26.96 24.31 0.38
CA VAL A 385 -26.22 23.93 -0.83
C VAL A 385 -26.97 24.42 -2.07
N SER A 386 -26.25 24.91 -3.08
CA SER A 386 -26.89 25.39 -4.32
C SER A 386 -27.38 24.28 -5.25
N GLN A 387 -26.97 23.03 -5.02
CA GLN A 387 -27.35 21.85 -5.79
C GLN A 387 -28.30 20.96 -4.98
N SER A 388 -29.50 20.68 -5.47
CA SER A 388 -30.52 19.91 -4.74
C SER A 388 -30.18 18.43 -4.54
N THR A 389 -29.23 17.91 -5.33
CA THR A 389 -28.76 16.52 -5.26
C THR A 389 -27.57 16.34 -4.31
N VAL A 390 -27.08 17.41 -3.67
CA VAL A 390 -25.96 17.31 -2.73
C VAL A 390 -26.46 16.94 -1.33
N SER A 391 -25.93 15.85 -0.78
CA SER A 391 -26.10 15.52 0.63
C SER A 391 -25.04 16.24 1.45
N ALA A 392 -25.43 16.83 2.59
CA ALA A 392 -24.50 17.51 3.48
C ALA A 392 -24.87 17.32 4.96
N PHE A 393 -23.87 17.04 5.79
CA PHE A 393 -24.02 16.89 7.25
C PHE A 393 -22.96 17.68 7.98
N GLN A 394 -23.36 18.34 9.07
CA GLN A 394 -22.48 19.23 9.82
C GLN A 394 -22.07 18.64 11.17
N TYR A 395 -20.81 18.85 11.51
CA TYR A 395 -20.17 18.40 12.73
C TYR A 395 -19.43 19.54 13.41
N ARG A 396 -19.20 19.39 14.71
CA ARG A 396 -18.39 20.30 15.52
C ARG A 396 -17.36 19.53 16.32
N GLN A 397 -16.12 20.00 16.29
CA GLN A 397 -15.06 19.45 17.11
C GLN A 397 -15.21 19.94 18.57
N ARG A 398 -15.23 18.99 19.53
CA ARG A 398 -15.60 19.27 20.93
C ARG A 398 -14.61 20.16 21.70
N LYS A 399 -13.31 20.08 21.39
CA LYS A 399 -12.22 20.79 22.07
C LYS A 399 -12.06 22.25 21.64
N ASN A 400 -12.17 22.56 20.35
CA ASN A 400 -11.87 23.89 19.78
C ASN A 400 -13.06 24.52 19.02
N SER A 401 -14.19 23.81 18.96
CA SER A 401 -15.42 24.21 18.26
C SER A 401 -15.27 24.43 16.75
N GLY A 402 -14.18 23.95 16.13
CA GLY A 402 -13.99 23.99 14.69
C GLY A 402 -15.10 23.20 13.98
N SER A 403 -15.60 23.75 12.87
CA SER A 403 -16.70 23.15 12.11
C SER A 403 -16.19 22.23 11.02
N LEU A 404 -16.92 21.14 10.76
CA LEU A 404 -16.71 20.25 9.62
C LEU A 404 -18.04 20.00 8.93
N VAL A 405 -18.04 19.91 7.60
CA VAL A 405 -19.21 19.54 6.80
C VAL A 405 -18.80 18.47 5.81
N THR A 406 -19.47 17.32 5.84
CA THR A 406 -19.38 16.32 4.77
C THR A 406 -20.29 16.75 3.63
N LEU A 407 -19.86 16.51 2.39
CA LEU A 407 -20.64 16.84 1.20
C LEU A 407 -20.33 15.88 0.04
N TRP A 408 -21.35 15.48 -0.72
CA TRP A 408 -21.22 14.70 -1.96
C TRP A 408 -22.46 14.83 -2.83
N SER A 409 -22.31 14.58 -4.14
CA SER A 409 -23.43 14.40 -5.06
C SER A 409 -24.08 13.04 -4.85
N ALA A 410 -25.38 13.04 -4.51
CA ALA A 410 -26.21 11.85 -4.29
C ALA A 410 -27.07 11.48 -5.52
N GLU A 411 -26.82 12.11 -6.67
CA GLU A 411 -27.71 12.04 -7.85
C GLU A 411 -27.78 10.67 -8.52
N ALA A 412 -26.73 9.86 -8.37
CA ALA A 412 -26.62 8.56 -9.02
C ALA A 412 -25.76 7.59 -8.21
N ARG A 413 -25.78 6.31 -8.61
CA ARG A 413 -24.80 5.31 -8.16
C ARG A 413 -23.39 5.84 -8.43
N PRO A 414 -22.44 5.70 -7.49
CA PRO A 414 -21.04 6.06 -7.72
C PRO A 414 -20.52 5.48 -9.04
N ALA A 415 -19.94 6.35 -9.86
CA ALA A 415 -19.38 5.99 -11.15
C ALA A 415 -17.87 5.87 -11.07
N GLU A 416 -17.27 5.17 -12.03
CA GLU A 416 -15.81 5.13 -12.15
C GLU A 416 -15.25 6.53 -12.40
N THR A 417 -15.83 7.23 -13.37
CA THR A 417 -15.51 8.62 -13.71
C THR A 417 -16.66 9.53 -13.32
N TYR A 418 -16.35 10.65 -12.67
CA TYR A 418 -17.32 11.68 -12.35
C TYR A 418 -16.66 13.05 -12.42
N GLU A 419 -17.29 13.99 -13.11
CA GLU A 419 -16.85 15.39 -13.15
C GLU A 419 -17.44 16.15 -11.95
N PRO A 420 -16.62 16.61 -10.99
CA PRO A 420 -17.12 17.32 -9.81
C PRO A 420 -17.90 18.59 -10.19
N LYS A 421 -19.05 18.79 -9.53
CA LYS A 421 -19.93 19.94 -9.81
C LYS A 421 -19.62 21.09 -8.86
N PRO A 422 -19.37 22.32 -9.38
CA PRO A 422 -19.25 23.50 -8.55
C PRO A 422 -20.52 23.72 -7.72
N THR A 423 -20.36 23.76 -6.40
CA THR A 423 -21.45 23.90 -5.44
C THR A 423 -21.14 25.03 -4.47
N ASP A 424 -22.10 25.92 -4.28
CA ASP A 424 -22.04 26.95 -3.24
C ASP A 424 -22.60 26.36 -1.95
N VAL A 425 -21.88 26.53 -0.85
CA VAL A 425 -22.20 25.94 0.46
C VAL A 425 -22.20 27.05 1.51
N THR A 426 -23.31 27.21 2.23
CA THR A 426 -23.40 28.15 3.35
C THR A 426 -23.59 27.41 4.67
N ILE A 427 -22.71 27.68 5.63
CA ILE A 427 -22.55 26.94 6.89
C ILE A 427 -22.48 27.95 8.04
N LYS A 428 -23.29 27.76 9.08
CA LYS A 428 -23.12 28.49 10.34
C LYS A 428 -22.12 27.75 11.21
N GLY A 429 -21.06 28.40 11.69
CA GLY A 429 -20.02 27.70 12.45
C GLY A 429 -18.75 28.51 12.69
N LYS A 430 -17.62 27.81 12.82
CA LYS A 430 -16.30 28.40 13.04
C LYS A 430 -15.29 27.81 12.07
N PHE A 431 -14.73 28.69 11.22
CA PHE A 431 -13.63 28.41 10.31
C PHE A 431 -12.63 29.57 10.37
N ASP A 432 -11.43 29.29 10.87
CA ASP A 432 -10.28 30.20 10.89
C ASP A 432 -9.37 29.91 9.68
N GLN A 433 -9.14 28.63 9.38
CA GLN A 433 -8.40 28.14 8.24
C GLN A 433 -9.17 26.99 7.57
N PRO A 434 -10.18 27.29 6.73
CA PRO A 434 -10.95 26.25 6.07
C PRO A 434 -10.12 25.50 5.04
N VAL A 435 -10.25 24.19 5.02
CA VAL A 435 -9.61 23.25 4.10
C VAL A 435 -10.64 22.36 3.43
N PHE A 436 -10.31 21.93 2.21
CA PHE A 436 -11.04 20.91 1.46
C PHE A 436 -10.34 19.56 1.66
N VAL A 437 -11.08 18.52 2.04
CA VAL A 437 -10.52 17.18 2.29
C VAL A 437 -11.16 16.17 1.37
N ASP A 438 -10.32 15.41 0.67
CA ASP A 438 -10.75 14.27 -0.12
C ASP A 438 -10.65 13.00 0.75
N LEU A 439 -11.77 12.32 1.03
CA LEU A 439 -11.78 11.16 1.93
C LEU A 439 -11.38 9.85 1.27
N VAL A 440 -11.31 9.78 -0.06
CA VAL A 440 -10.78 8.59 -0.75
C VAL A 440 -9.26 8.61 -0.67
N SER A 441 -8.64 9.74 -1.01
CA SER A 441 -7.17 9.89 -1.01
C SER A 441 -6.58 10.31 0.33
N GLY A 442 -7.35 10.93 1.21
CA GLY A 442 -6.88 11.50 2.47
C GLY A 442 -6.16 12.85 2.31
N LYS A 443 -6.05 13.37 1.08
CA LYS A 443 -5.38 14.64 0.81
C LYS A 443 -6.20 15.82 1.32
N VAL A 444 -5.50 16.82 1.84
CA VAL A 444 -6.07 18.05 2.40
C VAL A 444 -5.54 19.24 1.63
N TYR A 445 -6.44 20.06 1.15
CA TYR A 445 -6.16 21.21 0.29
C TYR A 445 -6.61 22.51 0.94
N GLU A 446 -5.87 23.57 0.67
CA GLU A 446 -6.30 24.93 1.01
C GLU A 446 -7.48 25.34 0.12
N ILE A 447 -8.55 25.86 0.72
CA ILE A 447 -9.63 26.50 -0.04
C ILE A 447 -9.16 27.91 -0.42
N PRO A 448 -9.08 28.26 -1.72
CA PRO A 448 -8.65 29.58 -2.17
C PRO A 448 -9.40 30.70 -1.44
N LYS A 449 -8.67 31.73 -1.00
CA LYS A 449 -9.26 32.79 -0.17
C LYS A 449 -10.40 33.56 -0.86
N ASN A 450 -10.38 33.64 -2.19
CA ASN A 450 -11.44 34.24 -3.00
C ASN A 450 -12.70 33.35 -3.14
N GLN A 451 -12.65 32.09 -2.70
CA GLN A 451 -13.77 31.14 -2.75
C GLN A 451 -14.51 31.02 -1.42
N TRP A 452 -14.19 31.82 -0.40
CA TRP A 452 -14.99 31.84 0.82
C TRP A 452 -15.01 33.19 1.52
N LYS A 453 -16.14 33.50 2.17
CA LYS A 453 -16.33 34.71 2.96
C LYS A 453 -17.15 34.44 4.22
N LYS A 454 -16.97 35.29 5.23
CA LYS A 454 -17.72 35.26 6.48
C LYS A 454 -18.68 36.45 6.55
N SER A 455 -19.91 36.20 7.01
CA SER A 455 -20.93 37.22 7.34
C SER A 455 -21.62 36.83 8.65
N GLY A 456 -21.36 37.57 9.73
CA GLY A 456 -21.73 37.13 11.08
C GLY A 456 -21.11 35.77 11.42
N ASP A 457 -21.92 34.83 11.89
CA ASP A 457 -21.50 33.44 12.17
C ASP A 457 -21.63 32.50 10.96
N SER A 458 -21.99 33.04 9.79
CA SER A 458 -22.20 32.28 8.56
C SER A 458 -20.99 32.39 7.64
N TYR A 459 -20.59 31.26 7.06
CA TYR A 459 -19.52 31.16 6.07
C TYR A 459 -20.14 30.68 4.76
N THR A 460 -19.86 31.39 3.67
CA THR A 460 -20.25 30.98 2.32
C THR A 460 -19.00 30.57 1.57
N PHE A 461 -18.98 29.33 1.10
CA PHE A 461 -17.98 28.75 0.21
C PHE A 461 -18.58 28.71 -1.20
N THR A 462 -17.85 29.18 -2.20
CA THR A 462 -18.34 29.36 -3.56
C THR A 462 -17.60 28.43 -4.51
N ALA A 463 -18.34 27.79 -5.42
CA ALA A 463 -17.81 26.92 -6.46
C ALA A 463 -16.91 25.78 -5.94
N ILE A 464 -17.26 25.17 -4.80
CA ILE A 464 -16.55 24.00 -4.27
C ILE A 464 -16.77 22.81 -5.23
N PRO A 465 -15.71 22.11 -5.68
CA PRO A 465 -15.85 20.98 -6.59
C PRO A 465 -16.37 19.75 -5.84
N VAL A 466 -17.68 19.50 -5.89
CA VAL A 466 -18.31 18.38 -5.17
C VAL A 466 -18.36 17.15 -6.07
N PRO A 467 -17.64 16.07 -5.73
CA PRO A 467 -17.66 14.84 -6.50
C PRO A 467 -18.83 13.93 -6.08
N ASP A 468 -18.89 12.74 -6.66
CA ASP A 468 -19.85 11.68 -6.37
C ASP A 468 -19.38 10.78 -5.22
N TYR A 469 -18.65 11.33 -4.26
CA TYR A 469 -18.27 10.67 -3.02
C TYR A 469 -17.99 11.71 -1.94
N PRO A 470 -17.99 11.33 -0.66
CA PRO A 470 -17.83 12.29 0.42
C PRO A 470 -16.49 13.01 0.40
N VAL A 471 -16.55 14.33 0.43
CA VAL A 471 -15.43 15.24 0.72
C VAL A 471 -15.79 16.07 1.96
N LEU A 472 -14.83 16.82 2.50
CA LEU A 472 -15.07 17.73 3.64
C LEU A 472 -14.75 19.18 3.28
N ILE A 473 -15.56 20.09 3.82
CA ILE A 473 -15.11 21.43 4.18
C ILE A 473 -14.88 21.41 5.69
N ALA A 474 -13.66 21.64 6.14
CA ALA A 474 -13.30 21.52 7.55
C ALA A 474 -12.44 22.69 8.02
N GLU A 475 -12.60 23.08 9.28
CA GLU A 475 -11.61 23.88 9.98
C GLU A 475 -10.33 23.04 10.16
N LYS A 476 -9.18 23.52 9.67
CA LYS A 476 -7.91 22.77 9.67
C LYS A 476 -7.54 22.26 11.07
N THR A 477 -7.74 23.07 12.10
CA THR A 477 -7.43 22.69 13.49
C THR A 477 -8.38 21.64 14.08
N ALA A 478 -9.49 21.33 13.41
CA ALA A 478 -10.40 20.27 13.80
C ALA A 478 -9.95 18.87 13.32
N LEU A 479 -8.91 18.79 12.49
CA LEU A 479 -8.40 17.56 11.90
C LEU A 479 -7.08 17.13 12.53
N HIS A 480 -6.82 15.82 12.53
CA HIS A 480 -5.51 15.26 12.79
C HIS A 480 -4.76 15.16 11.47
N LEU A 481 -3.69 15.93 11.31
CA LEU A 481 -3.02 16.10 10.03
C LEU A 481 -1.55 15.67 10.08
N LEU A 482 -1.11 15.11 8.97
CA LEU A 482 0.27 14.92 8.59
C LEU A 482 0.65 16.02 7.59
N THR A 483 1.94 16.20 7.34
CA THR A 483 2.37 16.93 6.14
C THR A 483 1.83 16.27 4.86
N PRO A 484 1.82 16.97 3.71
CA PRO A 484 1.51 16.36 2.40
C PRO A 484 2.31 15.09 2.07
N THR A 485 3.41 14.85 2.78
CA THR A 485 4.29 13.70 2.62
C THR A 485 4.03 12.57 3.62
N GLY A 486 2.95 12.66 4.40
CA GLY A 486 2.52 11.60 5.32
C GLY A 486 3.31 11.50 6.63
N GLN A 487 3.87 12.62 7.13
CA GLN A 487 4.64 12.64 8.38
C GLN A 487 3.93 13.40 9.50
N SER A 488 3.99 12.83 10.71
CA SER A 488 3.57 13.53 11.92
C SER A 488 4.64 14.55 12.24
N ALA A 489 4.39 15.82 11.96
CA ALA A 489 5.22 16.87 12.52
C ALA A 489 5.08 16.77 14.05
N ASN A 490 6.19 16.60 14.78
CA ASN A 490 6.17 16.90 16.21
C ASN A 490 5.75 18.39 16.30
N PRO A 491 4.61 18.73 16.92
CA PRO A 491 4.07 20.08 16.88
C PRO A 491 5.00 21.13 17.52
N SER A 492 6.00 20.70 18.30
CA SER A 492 7.05 21.56 18.83
C SER A 492 8.14 21.93 17.82
N PHE A 493 8.32 21.15 16.75
CA PHE A 493 9.35 21.37 15.74
C PHE A 493 8.83 22.32 14.66
N LYS A 494 9.48 23.47 14.49
CA LYS A 494 9.06 24.48 13.52
C LYS A 494 9.50 24.08 12.11
N PHE A 495 8.55 23.94 11.19
CA PHE A 495 8.83 23.71 9.77
C PHE A 495 9.63 24.87 9.16
N LEU A 496 10.75 24.56 8.51
CA LEU A 496 11.64 25.52 7.87
C LEU A 496 11.55 25.53 6.34
N GLY A 497 11.12 24.44 5.73
CA GLY A 497 11.03 24.28 4.27
C GLY A 497 11.35 22.85 3.83
N LYS A 498 11.57 22.68 2.51
CA LYS A 498 12.02 21.40 1.94
C LYS A 498 13.44 21.48 1.41
N ILE A 499 14.13 20.34 1.33
CA ILE A 499 15.43 20.21 0.67
C ILE A 499 15.27 20.64 -0.80
N ALA A 500 16.13 21.53 -1.26
CA ALA A 500 16.18 21.94 -2.66
C ALA A 500 16.86 20.84 -3.50
N PRO A 501 16.17 20.29 -4.52
CA PRO A 501 16.77 19.32 -5.42
C PRO A 501 18.01 19.86 -6.15
N LYS A 502 19.06 19.06 -6.24
CA LYS A 502 20.23 19.34 -7.09
C LYS A 502 20.15 18.54 -8.39
N ASN A 503 20.25 19.25 -9.53
CA ASN A 503 20.44 18.59 -10.82
C ASN A 503 21.83 17.92 -10.88
N SER A 504 21.95 16.81 -11.60
CA SER A 504 23.20 16.04 -11.73
C SER A 504 24.37 16.89 -12.24
N ARG A 505 24.12 17.88 -13.11
CA ARG A 505 25.14 18.83 -13.59
C ARG A 505 25.72 19.72 -12.50
N ASN A 506 25.01 19.91 -11.39
CA ASN A 506 25.40 20.75 -10.27
C ASN A 506 26.04 19.94 -9.14
N ILE A 507 26.21 18.63 -9.31
CA ILE A 507 26.89 17.74 -8.38
C ILE A 507 28.21 17.33 -9.02
N GLN A 508 29.31 17.53 -8.29
CA GLN A 508 30.65 17.21 -8.77
C GLN A 508 30.89 15.70 -8.76
N SER A 509 30.64 15.03 -7.63
CA SER A 509 30.62 13.56 -7.55
C SER A 509 29.68 13.07 -6.45
N SER A 510 29.27 11.80 -6.53
CA SER A 510 28.47 11.13 -5.50
C SER A 510 28.71 9.62 -5.51
N ASN A 511 28.35 8.95 -4.42
CA ASN A 511 28.45 7.49 -4.28
C ASN A 511 27.28 6.74 -4.95
N TRP A 512 26.43 7.45 -5.68
CA TRP A 512 25.13 6.96 -6.08
C TRP A 512 25.01 6.79 -7.59
N SER A 513 24.52 5.61 -7.97
CA SER A 513 24.06 5.29 -9.31
C SER A 513 22.57 4.97 -9.31
N VAL A 514 21.95 5.04 -10.48
CA VAL A 514 20.61 4.50 -10.71
C VAL A 514 20.68 3.45 -11.81
N GLY A 515 19.92 2.38 -11.65
CA GLY A 515 19.69 1.42 -12.71
C GLY A 515 18.90 2.04 -13.85
N ALA A 516 19.33 1.78 -15.06
CA ALA A 516 18.63 2.11 -16.30
C ALA A 516 18.67 0.88 -17.23
N GLU A 517 18.42 -0.30 -16.65
CA GLU A 517 18.42 -1.59 -17.31
C GLU A 517 17.15 -1.81 -18.14
N TYR A 518 17.05 -2.98 -18.78
CA TYR A 518 15.92 -3.45 -19.58
C TYR A 518 15.70 -2.79 -20.95
N MET A 519 16.38 -1.69 -21.24
CA MET A 519 16.25 -0.99 -22.52
C MET A 519 16.76 -1.82 -23.71
N ASP A 520 17.69 -2.76 -23.50
CA ASP A 520 18.22 -3.67 -24.52
C ASP A 520 17.17 -4.71 -25.00
N ARG A 521 16.08 -4.88 -24.24
CA ARG A 521 14.95 -5.77 -24.54
C ARG A 521 13.62 -5.03 -24.74
N ASP A 522 13.65 -3.70 -24.76
CA ASP A 522 12.49 -2.83 -24.93
C ASP A 522 11.41 -2.98 -23.82
N TYR A 523 11.78 -3.45 -22.62
CA TYR A 523 10.84 -3.47 -21.49
C TYR A 523 10.71 -2.09 -20.82
N THR A 524 11.64 -1.18 -21.13
CA THR A 524 11.59 0.26 -20.88
C THR A 524 12.11 1.00 -22.11
N VAL A 525 11.71 2.25 -22.30
CA VAL A 525 12.11 3.07 -23.46
C VAL A 525 12.72 4.39 -22.99
N TYR A 526 14.01 4.63 -23.28
CA TYR A 526 14.75 5.79 -22.80
C TYR A 526 14.06 7.13 -23.05
N ALA A 527 13.59 7.34 -24.28
CA ALA A 527 12.93 8.58 -24.70
C ALA A 527 11.71 8.93 -23.85
N ASN A 528 11.04 7.94 -23.25
CA ASN A 528 9.84 8.13 -22.45
C ASN A 528 10.13 8.67 -21.04
N TRP A 529 11.36 8.55 -20.53
CA TRP A 529 11.69 8.92 -19.15
C TRP A 529 13.00 9.72 -19.00
N LYS A 530 13.77 9.95 -20.07
CA LYS A 530 15.08 10.62 -20.01
C LYS A 530 15.07 11.99 -19.32
N ASP A 531 13.97 12.73 -19.38
CA ASP A 531 13.81 14.06 -18.76
C ASP A 531 13.79 14.05 -17.22
N TYR A 532 13.72 12.86 -16.61
CA TYR A 532 13.80 12.67 -15.15
C TYR A 532 15.24 12.39 -14.68
N LEU A 533 16.11 11.86 -15.55
CA LEU A 533 17.41 11.34 -15.14
C LEU A 533 18.33 12.43 -14.56
N GLY A 534 18.56 13.52 -15.29
CA GLY A 534 19.38 14.63 -14.79
C GLY A 534 18.77 15.34 -13.58
N LYS A 535 17.44 15.38 -13.49
CA LYS A 535 16.71 15.99 -12.36
C LYS A 535 16.83 15.16 -11.08
N LEU A 536 17.01 13.84 -11.18
CA LEU A 536 17.22 12.96 -10.02
C LEU A 536 18.46 13.34 -9.21
N GLY A 537 19.47 13.95 -9.86
CA GLY A 537 20.72 14.36 -9.22
C GLY A 537 21.81 13.30 -9.22
N VAL A 538 21.50 12.08 -9.65
CA VAL A 538 22.44 10.95 -9.66
C VAL A 538 23.62 11.22 -10.59
N LYS A 539 24.83 10.74 -10.25
CA LYS A 539 26.03 10.98 -11.07
C LYS A 539 26.37 9.87 -12.04
N LYS A 540 25.89 8.66 -11.77
CA LYS A 540 26.14 7.49 -12.59
C LYS A 540 24.84 6.77 -12.92
N ALA A 541 24.81 6.08 -14.05
CA ALA A 541 23.70 5.19 -14.40
C ALA A 541 24.24 3.85 -14.91
N ARG A 542 23.66 2.75 -14.43
CA ARG A 542 24.01 1.40 -14.90
C ARG A 542 23.13 1.03 -16.09
N ILE A 543 23.73 0.64 -17.22
CA ILE A 543 23.00 0.21 -18.43
C ILE A 543 23.58 -1.09 -19.00
N GLN A 544 22.79 -1.79 -19.80
CA GLN A 544 23.19 -3.03 -20.50
C GLN A 544 23.58 -2.74 -21.95
N SER A 545 24.65 -3.37 -22.43
CA SER A 545 25.23 -3.07 -23.75
C SER A 545 24.37 -3.56 -24.93
N GLY A 546 23.68 -4.70 -24.78
CA GLY A 546 22.71 -5.21 -25.73
C GLY A 546 23.29 -5.76 -27.03
N TRP A 547 24.12 -6.80 -27.00
CA TRP A 547 24.76 -7.37 -28.21
C TRP A 547 23.76 -7.74 -29.31
N ALA A 548 22.73 -8.51 -28.99
CA ALA A 548 21.67 -8.89 -29.94
C ALA A 548 20.82 -7.71 -30.41
N LYS A 549 20.83 -6.57 -29.70
CA LYS A 549 20.14 -5.35 -30.13
C LYS A 549 20.98 -4.58 -31.15
N CYS A 550 22.29 -4.48 -30.91
CA CYS A 550 23.21 -3.78 -31.79
C CYS A 550 23.64 -4.59 -33.02
N GLU A 551 23.66 -5.91 -32.97
CA GLU A 551 24.02 -6.76 -34.11
C GLU A 551 22.85 -7.62 -34.57
N LYS A 552 22.27 -7.28 -35.73
CA LYS A 552 21.14 -7.99 -36.34
C LYS A 552 21.53 -8.88 -37.52
N VAL A 553 22.73 -8.69 -38.07
CA VAL A 553 23.22 -9.44 -39.23
C VAL A 553 24.65 -9.89 -38.95
N LYS A 554 24.88 -11.19 -39.07
CA LYS A 554 26.20 -11.80 -38.95
C LYS A 554 27.07 -11.41 -40.15
N ALA A 555 28.31 -11.01 -39.90
CA ALA A 555 29.28 -10.77 -40.97
C ALA A 555 30.25 -11.95 -41.08
N GLU A 556 30.20 -12.69 -42.19
CA GLU A 556 31.14 -13.79 -42.43
C GLU A 556 32.55 -13.24 -42.74
N GLY A 557 33.56 -13.70 -42.00
CA GLY A 557 34.97 -13.40 -42.28
C GLY A 557 35.43 -11.95 -42.00
N ARG A 558 34.62 -11.10 -41.36
CA ARG A 558 34.95 -9.70 -40.99
C ARG A 558 34.29 -9.31 -39.65
N PRO A 559 34.68 -8.19 -39.00
CA PRO A 559 33.96 -7.67 -37.83
C PRO A 559 32.46 -7.51 -38.13
N GLY A 560 31.60 -7.77 -37.12
CA GLY A 560 30.15 -7.70 -37.26
C GLY A 560 29.64 -6.34 -37.74
N GLN A 561 28.45 -6.31 -38.33
CA GLN A 561 27.78 -5.06 -38.70
C GLN A 561 26.91 -4.58 -37.52
N TYR A 562 27.35 -3.51 -36.85
CA TYR A 562 26.71 -2.98 -35.66
C TYR A 562 25.88 -1.73 -35.97
N ASP A 563 24.64 -1.70 -35.50
CA ASP A 563 23.82 -0.49 -35.38
C ASP A 563 23.81 -0.04 -33.91
N PHE A 564 24.48 1.07 -33.65
CA PHE A 564 24.58 1.66 -32.32
C PHE A 564 23.61 2.81 -32.09
N ALA A 565 22.75 3.18 -33.04
CA ALA A 565 21.92 4.39 -32.96
C ALA A 565 21.07 4.46 -31.67
N TRP A 566 20.53 3.32 -31.24
CA TRP A 566 19.80 3.20 -29.96
C TRP A 566 20.69 3.50 -28.74
N LEU A 567 21.89 2.93 -28.69
CA LEU A 567 22.79 3.10 -27.56
C LEU A 567 23.48 4.48 -27.59
N ASP A 568 23.67 5.07 -28.78
CA ASP A 568 24.16 6.42 -28.98
C ASP A 568 23.23 7.45 -28.35
N GLU A 569 21.91 7.34 -28.59
CA GLU A 569 20.92 8.23 -27.98
C GLU A 569 21.06 8.22 -26.46
N ILE A 570 21.17 7.03 -25.87
CA ILE A 570 21.26 6.84 -24.42
C ILE A 570 22.57 7.41 -23.88
N VAL A 571 23.72 6.93 -24.36
CA VAL A 571 25.03 7.25 -23.77
C VAL A 571 25.33 8.75 -23.90
N PHE A 572 25.08 9.34 -25.07
CA PHE A 572 25.39 10.75 -25.28
C PHE A 572 24.44 11.68 -24.54
N ASP A 573 23.15 11.34 -24.44
CA ASP A 573 22.21 12.16 -23.68
C ASP A 573 22.44 12.04 -22.17
N MET A 574 22.74 10.85 -21.63
CA MET A 574 23.14 10.68 -20.22
C MET A 574 24.31 11.61 -19.86
N VAL A 575 25.39 11.59 -20.66
CA VAL A 575 26.56 12.45 -20.42
C VAL A 575 26.17 13.92 -20.52
N LYS A 576 25.37 14.30 -21.53
CA LYS A 576 24.85 15.67 -21.66
C LYS A 576 24.08 16.08 -20.41
N GLN A 577 23.29 15.20 -19.80
CA GLN A 577 22.56 15.45 -18.57
C GLN A 577 23.42 15.48 -17.30
N GLY A 578 24.74 15.24 -17.41
CA GLY A 578 25.67 15.20 -16.29
C GLY A 578 25.79 13.83 -15.62
N VAL A 579 25.24 12.77 -16.23
CA VAL A 579 25.23 11.40 -15.72
C VAL A 579 26.20 10.54 -16.52
N THR A 580 27.17 9.91 -15.86
CA THR A 580 28.13 9.02 -16.52
C THR A 580 27.61 7.58 -16.55
N PRO A 581 27.42 6.97 -17.73
CA PRO A 581 27.06 5.56 -17.79
C PRO A 581 28.23 4.67 -17.38
N TRP A 582 27.91 3.59 -16.70
CA TRP A 582 28.78 2.41 -16.58
C TRP A 582 28.02 1.23 -17.17
N ILE A 583 28.70 0.45 -18.01
CA ILE A 583 28.04 -0.47 -18.93
C ILE A 583 28.32 -1.91 -18.51
N ASP A 584 27.26 -2.66 -18.28
CA ASP A 584 27.29 -4.12 -18.21
C ASP A 584 27.32 -4.71 -19.63
N LEU A 585 28.40 -5.43 -19.92
CA LEU A 585 28.60 -6.17 -21.15
C LEU A 585 27.77 -7.47 -21.09
N CYS A 586 26.49 -7.34 -21.43
CA CYS A 586 25.52 -8.42 -21.51
C CYS A 586 24.38 -8.06 -22.50
N TYR A 587 23.51 -8.98 -22.91
CA TYR A 587 23.66 -10.44 -22.89
C TYR A 587 24.18 -10.94 -24.25
N GLY A 588 24.01 -12.24 -24.52
CA GLY A 588 24.47 -12.92 -25.73
C GLY A 588 23.72 -12.54 -27.01
N ASN A 589 24.10 -13.18 -28.11
CA ASN A 589 23.46 -13.00 -29.42
C ASN A 589 23.10 -14.34 -30.09
N PRO A 590 21.79 -14.67 -30.21
CA PRO A 590 21.33 -15.91 -30.85
C PRO A 590 21.71 -16.08 -32.33
N LEU A 591 22.22 -15.05 -33.00
CA LEU A 591 22.78 -15.18 -34.36
C LEU A 591 23.97 -16.13 -34.44
N TYR A 592 24.65 -16.36 -33.31
CA TYR A 592 25.80 -17.24 -33.21
C TYR A 592 25.41 -18.54 -32.53
N SER A 593 25.75 -19.68 -33.12
CA SER A 593 25.58 -20.98 -32.46
C SER A 593 26.45 -21.01 -31.19
N GLY A 594 25.85 -21.24 -30.02
CA GLY A 594 26.54 -21.11 -28.73
C GLY A 594 26.85 -19.66 -28.32
N GLY A 595 26.15 -18.67 -28.89
CA GLY A 595 26.26 -17.22 -28.60
C GLY A 595 25.55 -16.74 -27.35
N GLY A 596 24.97 -17.65 -26.57
CA GLY A 596 24.13 -17.32 -25.42
C GLY A 596 22.71 -16.92 -25.81
N GLY A 597 22.04 -16.20 -24.91
CA GLY A 597 20.66 -15.72 -25.09
C GLY A 597 20.50 -14.27 -24.67
N THR A 598 19.32 -13.68 -24.88
CA THR A 598 19.06 -12.26 -24.63
C THR A 598 18.40 -11.97 -23.29
N THR A 599 18.07 -12.99 -22.51
CA THR A 599 17.28 -12.90 -21.27
C THR A 599 18.14 -13.08 -20.02
N LEU A 600 17.58 -12.75 -18.85
CA LEU A 600 18.15 -13.09 -17.54
C LEU A 600 18.51 -14.59 -17.48
N ASN A 601 19.63 -14.93 -16.83
CA ASN A 601 20.16 -16.29 -16.72
C ASN A 601 20.47 -16.97 -18.05
N ALA A 602 20.71 -16.21 -19.13
CA ALA A 602 21.25 -16.74 -20.37
C ALA A 602 22.64 -17.34 -20.15
N ALA A 603 23.00 -18.33 -20.98
CA ALA A 603 24.38 -18.81 -21.05
C ALA A 603 25.30 -17.73 -21.63
N ILE A 604 26.56 -17.74 -21.23
CA ILE A 604 27.63 -16.97 -21.89
C ILE A 604 27.93 -17.52 -23.29
N PRO A 605 28.48 -16.70 -24.19
CA PRO A 605 29.10 -17.18 -25.42
C PRO A 605 30.20 -18.21 -25.13
N PHE A 606 30.13 -19.39 -25.75
CA PHE A 606 31.08 -20.48 -25.47
C PHE A 606 31.68 -21.16 -26.71
N SER A 607 31.02 -21.08 -27.88
CA SER A 607 31.58 -21.67 -29.10
C SER A 607 32.73 -20.81 -29.64
N GLY A 608 33.66 -21.39 -30.40
CA GLY A 608 34.79 -20.65 -30.97
C GLY A 608 34.34 -19.47 -31.85
N GLU A 609 33.28 -19.66 -32.63
CA GLU A 609 32.69 -18.60 -33.46
C GLU A 609 31.99 -17.53 -32.59
N ALA A 610 31.18 -17.95 -31.61
CA ALA A 610 30.48 -17.05 -30.71
C ALA A 610 31.44 -16.18 -29.89
N LEU A 611 32.53 -16.76 -29.37
CA LEU A 611 33.57 -16.05 -28.63
C LEU A 611 34.32 -15.05 -29.54
N ALA A 612 34.55 -15.39 -30.81
CA ALA A 612 35.13 -14.45 -31.77
C ALA A 612 34.17 -13.27 -32.04
N GLY A 613 32.88 -13.55 -32.26
CA GLY A 613 31.83 -12.53 -32.40
C GLY A 613 31.71 -11.63 -31.17
N TRP A 614 31.73 -12.22 -29.98
CA TRP A 614 31.70 -11.52 -28.70
C TRP A 614 32.88 -10.56 -28.56
N LYS A 615 34.11 -11.01 -28.81
CA LYS A 615 35.30 -10.16 -28.75
C LYS A 615 35.21 -8.99 -29.74
N ASN A 616 34.73 -9.23 -30.96
CA ASN A 616 34.56 -8.17 -31.95
C ASN A 616 33.53 -7.13 -31.48
N TYR A 617 32.41 -7.58 -30.91
CA TYR A 617 31.38 -6.69 -30.36
C TYR A 617 31.91 -5.89 -29.17
N VAL A 618 32.58 -6.55 -28.21
CA VAL A 618 33.20 -5.89 -27.04
C VAL A 618 34.23 -4.85 -27.50
N ALA A 619 35.09 -5.19 -28.45
CA ALA A 619 36.05 -4.22 -28.99
C ALA A 619 35.34 -3.03 -29.66
N ALA A 620 34.28 -3.27 -30.42
CA ALA A 620 33.52 -2.21 -31.10
C ALA A 620 32.78 -1.29 -30.12
N VAL A 621 32.09 -1.83 -29.12
CA VAL A 621 31.35 -1.04 -28.12
C VAL A 621 32.30 -0.24 -27.23
N VAL A 622 33.43 -0.83 -26.81
CA VAL A 622 34.45 -0.10 -26.04
C VAL A 622 35.09 0.98 -26.87
N ALA A 623 35.48 0.71 -28.12
CA ALA A 623 36.08 1.72 -29.00
C ALA A 623 35.15 2.91 -29.18
N ARG A 624 33.85 2.64 -29.41
CA ARG A 624 32.83 3.66 -29.65
C ARG A 624 32.60 4.60 -28.47
N TYR A 625 32.62 4.09 -27.24
CA TYR A 625 32.26 4.87 -26.05
C TYR A 625 33.43 5.15 -25.10
N SER A 626 34.68 4.82 -25.47
CA SER A 626 35.86 4.92 -24.60
C SER A 626 36.17 6.33 -24.06
N ASP A 627 35.68 7.39 -24.70
CA ASP A 627 35.81 8.77 -24.24
C ASP A 627 34.71 9.21 -23.27
N LYS A 628 33.61 8.44 -23.18
CA LYS A 628 32.44 8.70 -22.31
C LYS A 628 32.28 7.70 -21.18
N VAL A 629 32.70 6.46 -21.40
CA VAL A 629 32.56 5.31 -20.50
C VAL A 629 33.94 4.82 -20.11
N THR A 630 34.17 4.71 -18.80
CA THR A 630 35.42 4.20 -18.25
C THR A 630 35.23 2.97 -17.39
N GLU A 631 33.99 2.62 -17.04
CA GLU A 631 33.64 1.52 -16.16
C GLU A 631 32.84 0.47 -16.93
N TRP A 632 33.38 -0.75 -17.02
CA TRP A 632 32.81 -1.88 -17.76
C TRP A 632 32.61 -3.07 -16.83
N GLU A 633 31.36 -3.47 -16.64
CA GLU A 633 30.97 -4.66 -15.92
C GLU A 633 30.87 -5.85 -16.86
N ILE A 634 31.38 -7.00 -16.44
CA ILE A 634 31.45 -8.21 -17.28
C ILE A 634 30.44 -9.22 -16.78
N TRP A 635 29.33 -9.27 -17.54
CA TRP A 635 28.20 -10.16 -17.35
C TRP A 635 27.33 -9.83 -16.12
N ASN A 636 26.13 -10.41 -16.10
CA ASN A 636 25.14 -10.22 -15.06
C ASN A 636 24.83 -11.55 -14.35
N GLU A 637 25.03 -11.60 -13.03
CA GLU A 637 24.66 -12.71 -12.15
C GLU A 637 25.15 -14.10 -12.61
N PRO A 638 26.45 -14.26 -12.93
CA PRO A 638 26.99 -15.52 -13.45
C PRO A 638 26.83 -16.69 -12.48
N ASN A 639 26.79 -16.41 -11.17
CA ASN A 639 26.71 -17.40 -10.10
C ASN A 639 25.41 -18.23 -10.07
N TYR A 640 24.40 -17.91 -10.89
CA TYR A 640 23.18 -18.74 -10.95
C TYR A 640 23.27 -19.92 -11.91
N LYS A 641 23.93 -19.77 -13.07
CA LYS A 641 23.88 -20.79 -14.14
C LYS A 641 25.20 -21.03 -14.86
N ILE A 642 26.27 -20.30 -14.52
CA ILE A 642 27.56 -20.43 -15.20
C ILE A 642 28.53 -21.12 -14.24
N SER A 643 29.30 -22.07 -14.76
CA SER A 643 30.30 -22.76 -13.95
C SER A 643 31.46 -21.81 -13.60
N ILE A 644 32.11 -22.08 -12.46
CA ILE A 644 33.24 -21.27 -11.98
C ILE A 644 34.37 -21.16 -13.03
N PRO A 645 34.87 -22.27 -13.64
CA PRO A 645 35.91 -22.18 -14.66
C PRO A 645 35.47 -21.43 -15.92
N ASP A 646 34.24 -21.68 -16.39
CA ASP A 646 33.73 -21.04 -17.61
C ASP A 646 33.61 -19.53 -17.44
N TYR A 647 33.12 -19.07 -16.27
CA TYR A 647 33.05 -17.63 -15.99
C TYR A 647 34.44 -17.01 -15.86
N ALA A 648 35.39 -17.67 -15.18
CA ALA A 648 36.75 -17.16 -15.05
C ALA A 648 37.41 -16.94 -16.43
N ASP A 649 37.26 -17.90 -17.34
CA ASP A 649 37.85 -17.84 -18.69
C ASP A 649 37.16 -16.82 -19.58
N PHE A 650 35.84 -16.74 -19.50
CA PHE A 650 35.05 -15.72 -20.19
C PHE A 650 35.36 -14.31 -19.68
N PHE A 651 35.51 -14.14 -18.36
CA PHE A 651 35.88 -12.88 -17.74
C PHE A 651 37.25 -12.41 -18.22
N ILE A 652 38.28 -13.27 -18.15
CA ILE A 652 39.64 -12.93 -18.60
C ILE A 652 39.62 -12.52 -20.07
N THR A 653 38.97 -13.32 -20.92
CA THR A 653 38.88 -13.06 -22.36
C THR A 653 38.23 -11.70 -22.65
N THR A 654 37.14 -11.38 -21.95
CA THR A 654 36.41 -10.13 -22.11
C THR A 654 37.23 -8.95 -21.58
N ALA A 655 37.80 -9.06 -20.38
CA ALA A 655 38.60 -8.02 -19.74
C ALA A 655 39.86 -7.66 -20.55
N GLU A 656 40.55 -8.66 -21.12
CA GLU A 656 41.70 -8.43 -22.00
C GLU A 656 41.28 -7.72 -23.29
N THR A 657 40.11 -8.06 -23.85
CA THR A 657 39.56 -7.40 -25.02
C THR A 657 39.27 -5.92 -24.73
N VAL A 658 38.62 -5.63 -23.59
CA VAL A 658 38.38 -4.25 -23.14
C VAL A 658 39.72 -3.50 -23.00
N ARG A 659 40.71 -4.10 -22.32
CA ARG A 659 42.02 -3.47 -22.09
C ARG A 659 42.85 -3.28 -23.36
N SER A 660 42.67 -4.12 -24.38
CA SER A 660 43.34 -3.92 -25.67
C SER A 660 42.87 -2.66 -26.41
N VAL A 661 41.64 -2.22 -26.15
CA VAL A 661 41.04 -1.02 -26.76
C VAL A 661 41.17 0.19 -25.84
N GLN A 662 40.91 0.01 -24.54
CA GLN A 662 40.99 1.06 -23.53
C GLN A 662 41.91 0.60 -22.38
N PRO A 663 43.24 0.82 -22.49
CA PRO A 663 44.22 0.31 -21.53
C PRO A 663 44.03 0.76 -20.08
N LYS A 664 43.28 1.84 -19.84
CA LYS A 664 42.98 2.40 -18.50
C LYS A 664 41.56 2.12 -17.99
N ALA A 665 40.76 1.32 -18.73
CA ALA A 665 39.40 0.95 -18.35
C ALA A 665 39.31 0.43 -16.90
N GLN A 666 38.23 0.70 -16.19
CA GLN A 666 37.92 0.06 -14.91
C GLN A 666 37.04 -1.15 -15.19
N ILE A 667 37.54 -2.34 -14.88
CA ILE A 667 36.82 -3.60 -15.09
C ILE A 667 36.16 -4.03 -13.80
N ILE A 668 34.86 -4.31 -13.87
CA ILE A 668 34.01 -4.74 -12.77
C ILE A 668 33.64 -6.21 -13.03
N ALA A 669 33.98 -7.08 -12.09
CA ALA A 669 33.66 -8.49 -12.15
C ALA A 669 32.30 -8.78 -11.51
N PHE A 670 31.68 -9.85 -12.02
CA PHE A 670 30.51 -10.56 -11.53
C PHE A 670 29.15 -9.93 -11.78
N ALA A 671 28.77 -8.91 -11.03
CA ALA A 671 27.37 -8.64 -10.66
C ALA A 671 26.73 -9.86 -9.95
N LEU A 672 27.32 -10.31 -8.83
CA LEU A 672 26.83 -11.47 -8.06
C LEU A 672 25.35 -11.29 -7.71
N GLY A 673 24.52 -12.32 -7.88
CA GLY A 673 23.09 -12.27 -7.57
C GLY A 673 22.80 -12.01 -6.09
N SER A 674 21.51 -11.86 -5.74
CA SER A 674 21.03 -11.35 -4.43
C SER A 674 21.53 -12.08 -3.18
N GLY A 675 21.98 -13.34 -3.32
CA GLY A 675 22.61 -14.09 -2.23
C GLY A 675 24.06 -13.68 -1.94
N VAL A 676 24.67 -12.85 -2.80
CA VAL A 676 26.08 -12.44 -2.75
C VAL A 676 26.98 -13.66 -2.54
N ASP A 677 27.01 -14.55 -3.53
CA ASP A 677 27.74 -15.81 -3.44
C ASP A 677 29.26 -15.60 -3.42
N TYR A 678 29.77 -15.28 -2.23
CA TYR A 678 31.19 -15.03 -1.98
C TYR A 678 32.05 -16.27 -2.20
N LYS A 679 31.48 -17.48 -2.16
CA LYS A 679 32.20 -18.73 -2.46
C LYS A 679 32.40 -18.89 -3.96
N PHE A 680 31.41 -18.54 -4.77
CA PHE A 680 31.57 -18.45 -6.21
C PHE A 680 32.67 -17.42 -6.55
N ALA A 681 32.61 -16.24 -5.95
CA ALA A 681 33.62 -15.19 -6.15
C ALA A 681 35.03 -15.66 -5.75
N ASP A 682 35.19 -16.29 -4.59
CA ASP A 682 36.46 -16.83 -4.10
C ASP A 682 37.08 -17.79 -5.12
N ASN A 683 36.32 -18.79 -5.56
CA ASN A 683 36.84 -19.79 -6.51
C ASN A 683 37.17 -19.20 -7.89
N VAL A 684 36.41 -18.21 -8.37
CA VAL A 684 36.73 -17.52 -9.62
C VAL A 684 38.01 -16.69 -9.47
N LEU A 685 38.13 -15.91 -8.38
CA LEU A 685 39.32 -15.08 -8.13
C LEU A 685 40.58 -15.95 -7.99
N LYS A 686 40.46 -17.13 -7.39
CA LYS A 686 41.53 -18.13 -7.34
C LYS A 686 42.01 -18.54 -8.73
N ILE A 687 41.11 -18.90 -9.64
CA ILE A 687 41.48 -19.27 -11.02
C ILE A 687 42.13 -18.08 -11.74
N ILE A 688 41.56 -16.87 -11.60
CA ILE A 688 42.12 -15.65 -12.20
C ILE A 688 43.53 -15.37 -11.66
N GLN A 689 43.76 -15.56 -10.36
CA GLN A 689 45.06 -15.40 -9.73
C GLN A 689 46.05 -16.46 -10.19
N GLU A 690 45.66 -17.74 -10.23
CA GLU A 690 46.48 -18.85 -10.73
C GLU A 690 46.92 -18.64 -12.19
N LYS A 691 46.08 -17.98 -13.01
CA LYS A 691 46.41 -17.59 -14.39
C LYS A 691 47.25 -16.30 -14.47
N GLY A 692 47.60 -15.66 -13.35
CA GLY A 692 48.36 -14.43 -13.32
C GLY A 692 47.59 -13.20 -13.84
N LYS A 693 46.25 -13.24 -13.80
CA LYS A 693 45.37 -12.22 -14.39
C LYS A 693 44.60 -11.39 -13.37
N LEU A 694 44.92 -11.49 -12.08
CA LEU A 694 44.23 -10.74 -11.02
C LEU A 694 44.25 -9.22 -11.24
N GLY A 695 45.32 -8.68 -11.86
CA GLY A 695 45.42 -7.26 -12.21
C GLY A 695 44.36 -6.76 -13.21
N LEU A 696 43.59 -7.64 -13.84
CA LEU A 696 42.44 -7.27 -14.66
C LEU A 696 41.23 -6.85 -13.82
N VAL A 697 41.09 -7.33 -12.57
CA VAL A 697 39.94 -7.04 -11.71
C VAL A 697 40.19 -5.72 -10.96
N ASN A 698 39.43 -4.67 -11.27
CA ASN A 698 39.49 -3.42 -10.50
C ASN A 698 38.43 -3.38 -9.42
N GLN A 699 37.25 -3.93 -9.73
CA GLN A 699 36.10 -3.89 -8.83
C GLN A 699 35.30 -5.18 -8.92
N ILE A 700 34.51 -5.43 -7.88
CA ILE A 700 33.51 -6.48 -7.80
C ILE A 700 32.17 -5.84 -7.51
N SER A 701 31.16 -6.19 -8.29
CA SER A 701 29.78 -5.79 -8.02
C SER A 701 28.95 -6.97 -7.54
N HIS A 702 27.95 -6.67 -6.72
CA HIS A 702 26.94 -7.61 -6.29
C HIS A 702 25.57 -6.94 -6.28
N HIS A 703 24.51 -7.73 -6.25
CA HIS A 703 23.12 -7.31 -6.11
C HIS A 703 22.59 -7.72 -4.74
N ARG A 704 21.70 -6.95 -4.13
CA ARG A 704 21.14 -7.30 -2.81
C ARG A 704 19.67 -6.93 -2.66
N HIS A 705 18.80 -7.73 -3.27
CA HIS A 705 17.37 -7.63 -3.07
C HIS A 705 16.90 -8.49 -1.88
N ILE A 706 16.99 -7.94 -0.66
CA ILE A 706 16.53 -8.59 0.58
C ILE A 706 15.46 -7.76 1.31
N PRO A 707 14.54 -8.38 2.07
CA PRO A 707 13.45 -7.64 2.71
C PRO A 707 13.91 -6.59 3.73
N ASN A 708 14.88 -6.91 4.58
CA ASN A 708 15.51 -5.94 5.49
C ASN A 708 16.83 -5.46 4.87
N PRO A 709 16.92 -4.22 4.36
CA PRO A 709 18.10 -3.70 3.65
C PRO A 709 19.33 -3.47 4.53
N ASP A 710 19.19 -3.54 5.86
CA ASP A 710 20.29 -3.33 6.81
C ASP A 710 21.14 -4.60 7.06
N ASN A 711 20.69 -5.78 6.65
CA ASN A 711 21.48 -7.01 6.81
C ASN A 711 22.63 -7.05 5.78
N ARG A 712 23.86 -7.06 6.28
CA ARG A 712 25.11 -7.06 5.50
C ARG A 712 25.91 -8.37 5.56
N ASP A 713 25.36 -9.44 6.10
CA ASP A 713 26.16 -10.61 6.50
C ASP A 713 26.97 -11.19 5.34
N ALA A 714 26.36 -11.40 4.17
CA ALA A 714 27.09 -11.92 3.01
C ALA A 714 28.01 -10.89 2.33
N GLU A 715 27.77 -9.58 2.44
CA GLU A 715 28.74 -8.56 1.98
C GLU A 715 29.99 -8.56 2.87
N VAL A 716 29.84 -8.74 4.18
CA VAL A 716 30.98 -8.84 5.11
C VAL A 716 31.84 -10.06 4.80
N GLU A 717 31.23 -11.19 4.44
CA GLU A 717 31.99 -12.36 3.99
C GLU A 717 32.67 -12.12 2.63
N LEU A 718 32.00 -11.44 1.69
CA LEU A 718 32.64 -11.04 0.43
C LEU A 718 33.85 -10.12 0.67
N GLU A 719 33.76 -9.18 1.60
CA GLU A 719 34.87 -8.29 1.98
C GLU A 719 36.08 -9.09 2.47
N LYS A 720 35.86 -10.10 3.32
CA LYS A 720 36.94 -11.00 3.79
C LYS A 720 37.56 -11.79 2.65
N VAL A 721 36.74 -12.32 1.75
CA VAL A 721 37.21 -13.05 0.55
C VAL A 721 38.09 -12.15 -0.30
N VAL A 722 37.61 -10.96 -0.68
CA VAL A 722 38.34 -10.06 -1.57
C VAL A 722 39.65 -9.56 -0.94
N ALA A 723 39.67 -9.34 0.38
CA ALA A 723 40.87 -8.95 1.12
C ALA A 723 41.99 -10.00 1.03
N ASN A 724 41.68 -11.29 0.85
CA ASN A 724 42.69 -12.35 0.65
C ASN A 724 43.40 -12.25 -0.72
N TYR A 725 42.78 -11.60 -1.71
CA TYR A 725 43.33 -11.49 -3.07
C TYR A 725 44.05 -10.17 -3.29
N SER A 726 43.38 -9.04 -3.03
CA SER A 726 43.98 -7.73 -3.20
C SER A 726 43.16 -6.63 -2.51
N PRO A 727 43.78 -5.80 -1.64
CA PRO A 727 43.10 -4.64 -1.05
C PRO A 727 42.80 -3.53 -2.07
N ALA A 728 43.35 -3.61 -3.29
CA ALA A 728 43.07 -2.66 -4.36
C ALA A 728 41.74 -2.93 -5.08
N ILE A 729 41.17 -4.14 -4.93
CA ILE A 729 39.88 -4.48 -5.53
C ILE A 729 38.76 -3.86 -4.69
N ARG A 730 37.98 -2.96 -5.29
CA ARG A 730 36.85 -2.33 -4.61
C ARG A 730 35.58 -3.17 -4.75
N ILE A 731 34.73 -3.17 -3.73
CA ILE A 731 33.40 -3.79 -3.78
C ILE A 731 32.35 -2.68 -3.89
N ARG A 732 31.36 -2.86 -4.78
CA ARG A 732 30.22 -1.96 -4.94
C ARG A 732 28.89 -2.71 -5.05
N GLN A 733 27.80 -2.03 -4.74
CA GLN A 733 26.45 -2.54 -4.94
C GLN A 733 25.96 -2.15 -6.35
N GLY A 734 25.75 -3.14 -7.23
CA GLY A 734 25.33 -2.96 -8.63
C GLY A 734 23.82 -2.87 -8.85
N GLU A 735 23.02 -3.54 -8.01
CA GLU A 735 21.56 -3.43 -8.02
C GLU A 735 21.00 -3.65 -6.61
N ALA A 736 20.18 -2.72 -6.14
CA ALA A 736 19.39 -2.88 -4.92
C ALA A 736 18.12 -2.05 -4.94
N GLY A 737 17.09 -2.52 -4.26
CA GLY A 737 15.78 -1.87 -4.18
C GLY A 737 14.68 -2.90 -3.98
N CYS A 738 13.46 -2.42 -3.75
CA CYS A 738 12.30 -3.29 -3.60
C CYS A 738 11.11 -2.84 -4.49
N PRO A 739 10.14 -3.72 -4.73
CA PRO A 739 8.92 -3.38 -5.45
C PRO A 739 8.13 -2.28 -4.75
N SER A 740 7.29 -1.55 -5.48
CA SER A 740 6.33 -0.60 -4.93
C SER A 740 4.93 -1.17 -4.69
N GLU A 741 4.68 -2.39 -5.16
CA GLU A 741 3.41 -3.10 -5.06
C GLU A 741 3.65 -4.61 -5.17
N TRP A 742 2.59 -5.40 -4.99
CA TRP A 742 2.64 -6.85 -5.08
C TRP A 742 3.06 -7.32 -6.48
N ASN A 743 3.93 -8.33 -6.52
CA ASN A 743 4.34 -9.04 -7.72
C ASN A 743 4.53 -10.53 -7.42
N ASN A 744 4.36 -11.39 -8.44
CA ASN A 744 4.45 -12.85 -8.28
C ASN A 744 5.84 -13.41 -8.63
N ASN A 745 6.60 -12.66 -9.42
CA ASN A 745 7.90 -12.98 -10.00
C ASN A 745 8.93 -11.90 -9.59
N PHE A 746 10.21 -12.13 -9.86
CA PHE A 746 11.35 -11.27 -9.46
C PHE A 746 11.68 -11.28 -7.97
N ALA A 747 12.86 -10.77 -7.62
CA ALA A 747 13.29 -10.69 -6.22
C ALA A 747 12.32 -9.84 -5.37
N LEU A 748 12.13 -10.26 -4.12
CA LEU A 748 11.18 -9.65 -3.16
C LEU A 748 9.70 -9.76 -3.56
N ASN A 749 9.33 -10.76 -4.36
CA ASN A 749 7.93 -11.08 -4.66
C ASN A 749 7.14 -11.56 -3.43
N LYS A 750 5.82 -11.67 -3.61
CA LYS A 750 4.88 -12.23 -2.62
C LYS A 750 4.93 -11.53 -1.26
N TYR A 751 5.13 -10.22 -1.29
CA TYR A 751 5.10 -9.35 -0.12
C TYR A 751 4.31 -8.08 -0.48
N PRO A 752 3.46 -7.55 0.43
CA PRO A 752 2.62 -6.39 0.17
C PRO A 752 3.43 -5.09 0.25
N TRP A 753 4.38 -4.93 -0.66
CA TRP A 753 5.11 -3.67 -0.79
C TRP A 753 4.17 -2.53 -1.17
N THR A 754 4.60 -1.32 -0.82
CA THR A 754 3.91 -0.05 -1.08
C THR A 754 4.95 0.97 -1.52
N GLU A 755 4.51 2.07 -2.13
CA GLU A 755 5.44 3.16 -2.48
C GLU A 755 6.13 3.77 -1.24
N LEU A 756 5.48 3.73 -0.08
CA LEU A 756 6.07 4.16 1.18
C LEU A 756 7.19 3.20 1.62
N THR A 757 6.91 1.90 1.69
CA THR A 757 7.91 0.90 2.07
C THR A 757 9.07 0.84 1.08
N GLN A 758 8.81 1.10 -0.21
CA GLN A 758 9.84 1.27 -1.24
C GLN A 758 10.77 2.45 -0.93
N SER A 759 10.20 3.61 -0.61
CA SER A 759 10.99 4.81 -0.28
C SER A 759 11.91 4.57 0.91
N LYS A 760 11.39 3.92 1.96
CA LYS A 760 12.16 3.56 3.16
C LYS A 760 13.26 2.56 2.85
N HIS A 761 12.92 1.50 2.10
CA HIS A 761 13.87 0.43 1.75
C HIS A 761 15.07 1.00 0.99
N ILE A 762 14.80 1.81 -0.05
CA ILE A 762 15.84 2.43 -0.87
C ILE A 762 16.72 3.35 0.00
N LEU A 763 16.14 4.23 0.82
CA LEU A 763 16.92 5.11 1.69
C LEU A 763 17.80 4.33 2.67
N ARG A 764 17.25 3.31 3.34
CA ARG A 764 17.99 2.46 4.29
C ARG A 764 19.12 1.72 3.61
N ARG A 765 18.88 1.15 2.42
CA ARG A 765 19.92 0.45 1.65
C ARG A 765 21.05 1.38 1.26
N LEU A 766 20.71 2.49 0.61
CA LEU A 766 21.70 3.44 0.13
C LEU A 766 22.54 3.96 1.31
N LEU A 767 21.91 4.44 2.38
CA LEU A 767 22.66 4.94 3.54
C LEU A 767 23.44 3.86 4.30
N THR A 768 22.99 2.61 4.27
CA THR A 768 23.79 1.48 4.75
C THR A 768 25.06 1.31 3.93
N ASP A 769 24.99 1.44 2.60
CA ASP A 769 26.16 1.38 1.73
C ASP A 769 27.12 2.54 1.95
N LEU A 770 26.62 3.77 1.99
CA LEU A 770 27.44 4.95 2.26
C LEU A 770 28.08 4.89 3.65
N GLY A 771 27.37 4.36 4.65
CA GLY A 771 27.87 4.14 5.99
C GLY A 771 29.07 3.19 6.09
N HIS A 772 29.32 2.43 5.02
CA HIS A 772 30.44 1.50 4.88
C HIS A 772 31.33 1.82 3.66
N ASP A 773 31.28 3.07 3.18
CA ASP A 773 32.09 3.59 2.07
C ASP A 773 31.94 2.80 0.76
N LYS A 774 30.72 2.30 0.48
CA LYS A 774 30.39 1.57 -0.75
C LYS A 774 29.64 2.48 -1.73
N GLU A 775 30.04 2.41 -3.01
CA GLU A 775 29.19 2.92 -4.09
C GLU A 775 27.96 2.02 -4.24
N SER A 776 26.80 2.63 -4.47
CA SER A 776 25.53 1.90 -4.54
C SER A 776 24.66 2.35 -5.71
N CYS A 777 23.99 1.38 -6.31
CA CYS A 777 23.13 1.56 -7.47
C CYS A 777 21.68 1.15 -7.14
N CYS A 778 20.79 2.14 -7.18
CA CYS A 778 19.35 1.92 -6.97
C CYS A 778 18.72 1.30 -8.21
N PHE A 779 18.25 0.08 -8.11
CA PHE A 779 17.51 -0.62 -9.16
C PHE A 779 16.00 -0.37 -9.00
N THR A 780 15.33 0.31 -9.92
CA THR A 780 15.80 0.91 -11.20
C THR A 780 15.00 2.20 -11.47
N ILE A 781 15.33 2.99 -12.49
CA ILE A 781 14.67 4.30 -12.70
C ILE A 781 13.19 4.17 -13.11
N MET A 782 12.81 3.14 -13.87
CA MET A 782 11.48 3.01 -14.47
C MET A 782 10.91 1.60 -14.24
N ASP A 783 9.62 1.50 -13.94
CA ASP A 783 8.92 0.21 -13.94
C ASP A 783 9.05 -0.45 -15.33
N ALA A 784 9.29 -1.76 -15.35
CA ALA A 784 9.59 -2.48 -16.59
C ALA A 784 8.50 -3.50 -16.93
N LYS A 785 8.05 -3.51 -18.19
CA LYS A 785 7.04 -4.46 -18.69
C LYS A 785 7.72 -5.69 -19.29
N THR A 786 7.83 -6.76 -18.52
CA THR A 786 8.43 -8.02 -18.99
C THR A 786 7.36 -8.95 -19.57
N PRO A 787 7.75 -10.02 -20.29
CA PRO A 787 6.81 -11.04 -20.75
C PRO A 787 6.08 -11.78 -19.62
N GLN A 788 6.65 -11.85 -18.41
CA GLN A 788 6.07 -12.56 -17.27
C GLN A 788 5.03 -11.70 -16.54
N GLU A 789 5.42 -10.47 -16.19
CA GLU A 789 4.59 -9.45 -15.55
C GLU A 789 5.35 -8.10 -15.50
N TRP A 790 4.74 -7.09 -14.88
CA TRP A 790 5.41 -5.85 -14.54
C TRP A 790 6.42 -6.01 -13.39
N ASN A 791 7.62 -5.47 -13.55
CA ASN A 791 8.59 -5.33 -12.46
C ASN A 791 8.46 -3.92 -11.86
N HIS A 792 7.86 -3.84 -10.67
CA HIS A 792 7.47 -2.61 -9.99
C HIS A 792 8.57 -1.95 -9.14
N LYS A 793 9.85 -2.23 -9.41
CA LYS A 793 10.99 -1.65 -8.68
C LYS A 793 11.39 -0.25 -9.17
N GLY A 794 10.72 0.28 -10.19
CA GLY A 794 10.99 1.59 -10.75
C GLY A 794 10.77 2.72 -9.76
N LEU A 795 11.62 3.76 -9.82
CA LEU A 795 11.37 5.06 -9.20
C LEU A 795 10.23 5.82 -9.90
N LEU A 796 9.98 5.51 -11.17
CA LEU A 796 8.91 6.06 -11.99
C LEU A 796 7.88 4.96 -12.28
N LYS A 797 6.60 5.30 -12.14
CA LYS A 797 5.48 4.43 -12.51
C LYS A 797 5.26 4.50 -14.02
N ALA A 798 5.08 3.36 -14.66
CA ALA A 798 4.80 3.25 -16.09
C ALA A 798 3.30 3.15 -16.40
N ASN A 799 2.91 3.76 -17.52
CA ASN A 799 1.68 3.46 -18.23
C ASN A 799 1.84 2.20 -19.09
N GLU A 800 0.72 1.64 -19.59
CA GLU A 800 0.73 0.47 -20.47
C GLU A 800 1.50 0.66 -21.79
N ASP A 801 1.63 1.92 -22.24
CA ASP A 801 2.41 2.34 -23.41
C ASP A 801 3.89 2.66 -23.09
N LEU A 802 4.36 2.32 -21.89
CA LEU A 802 5.71 2.55 -21.37
C LEU A 802 6.07 4.03 -21.17
N THR A 803 5.10 4.96 -21.22
CA THR A 803 5.31 6.35 -20.82
C THR A 803 5.28 6.51 -19.29
N VAL A 804 5.82 7.61 -18.76
CA VAL A 804 5.78 7.90 -17.32
C VAL A 804 4.37 8.31 -16.91
N ALA A 805 3.76 7.56 -16.00
CA ALA A 805 2.51 7.92 -15.35
C ALA A 805 2.75 9.02 -14.31
N TYR A 806 3.70 8.80 -13.41
CA TYR A 806 4.18 9.76 -12.41
C TYR A 806 5.51 9.29 -11.79
N ALA A 807 6.20 10.22 -11.12
CA ALA A 807 7.35 9.89 -10.29
C ALA A 807 6.88 9.46 -8.90
N LYS A 808 7.29 8.28 -8.44
CA LYS A 808 6.88 7.71 -7.16
C LYS A 808 7.53 8.46 -5.99
N PRO A 809 7.00 8.37 -4.76
CA PRO A 809 7.65 8.88 -3.55
C PRO A 809 9.13 8.50 -3.43
N ALA A 810 9.52 7.29 -3.85
CA ALA A 810 10.90 6.82 -3.83
C ALA A 810 11.85 7.65 -4.71
N TYR A 811 11.37 8.19 -5.84
CA TYR A 811 12.15 9.10 -6.69
C TYR A 811 12.56 10.35 -5.91
N TYR A 812 11.61 10.95 -5.19
CA TYR A 812 11.86 12.17 -4.42
C TYR A 812 12.70 11.88 -3.18
N ALA A 813 12.48 10.75 -2.50
CA ALA A 813 13.31 10.30 -1.39
C ALA A 813 14.79 10.15 -1.83
N PHE A 814 15.03 9.52 -2.97
CA PHE A 814 16.38 9.39 -3.52
C PHE A 814 16.98 10.75 -3.93
N GLN A 815 16.19 11.62 -4.54
CA GLN A 815 16.60 12.98 -4.89
C GLN A 815 16.97 13.82 -3.65
N ASN A 816 16.21 13.69 -2.55
CA ASN A 816 16.48 14.33 -1.28
C ASN A 816 17.82 13.88 -0.70
N LEU A 817 18.06 12.56 -0.70
CA LEU A 817 19.31 11.97 -0.24
C LEU A 817 20.51 12.53 -1.02
N ILE A 818 20.47 12.45 -2.35
CA ILE A 818 21.57 12.91 -3.21
C ILE A 818 21.82 14.42 -3.05
N SER A 819 20.76 15.20 -2.82
CA SER A 819 20.88 16.65 -2.66
C SER A 819 21.65 17.05 -1.39
N VAL A 820 21.66 16.18 -0.37
CA VAL A 820 22.43 16.37 0.88
C VAL A 820 23.82 15.73 0.79
N PHE A 821 23.91 14.48 0.32
CA PHE A 821 25.15 13.70 0.32
C PHE A 821 25.87 13.75 -1.03
N ASP A 822 26.59 14.85 -1.24
CA ASP A 822 27.58 15.00 -2.31
C ASP A 822 29.02 14.90 -1.78
N ASP A 823 29.99 15.20 -2.63
CA ASP A 823 31.42 15.09 -2.35
C ASP A 823 31.97 16.10 -1.34
N LYS A 824 31.13 16.98 -0.79
CA LYS A 824 31.52 17.89 0.30
C LYS A 824 31.50 17.21 1.66
N LEU A 825 30.78 16.09 1.79
CA LEU A 825 30.72 15.34 3.04
C LEU A 825 31.75 14.19 3.04
N GLU A 826 32.36 13.95 4.20
CA GLU A 826 33.19 12.78 4.47
C GLU A 826 32.62 12.00 5.66
N ARG A 827 32.71 10.67 5.62
CA ARG A 827 32.24 9.81 6.71
C ARG A 827 33.20 9.91 7.90
N LEU A 828 32.65 10.06 9.10
CA LEU A 828 33.41 9.93 10.34
C LEU A 828 33.40 8.46 10.77
N GLU A 829 34.54 7.78 10.64
CA GLU A 829 34.63 6.33 10.87
C GLU A 829 34.24 5.90 12.28
N THR A 830 34.57 6.73 13.28
CA THR A 830 34.25 6.49 14.69
C THR A 830 33.41 7.64 15.22
N TYR A 831 32.17 7.37 15.60
CA TYR A 831 31.24 8.37 16.13
C TYR A 831 30.45 7.82 17.33
N PRO A 832 31.05 7.84 18.54
CA PRO A 832 30.43 7.27 19.72
C PRO A 832 29.15 8.03 20.09
N TYR A 833 28.08 7.28 20.37
CA TYR A 833 26.80 7.84 20.78
C TYR A 833 26.15 6.99 21.88
N SER A 834 25.26 7.61 22.66
CA SER A 834 24.32 6.93 23.52
C SER A 834 22.90 7.36 23.18
N VAL A 835 21.94 6.44 23.24
CA VAL A 835 20.52 6.72 23.03
C VAL A 835 19.70 6.26 24.21
N LYS A 836 18.74 7.09 24.64
CA LYS A 836 17.65 6.71 25.55
C LYS A 836 16.33 6.77 24.80
N LYS A 837 15.55 5.71 24.86
CA LYS A 837 14.23 5.58 24.22
C LYS A 837 13.37 4.57 24.98
N ASP A 838 12.06 4.62 24.73
CA ASP A 838 11.05 3.88 25.50
C ASP A 838 10.87 2.42 25.05
N ASP A 839 11.46 2.03 23.92
CA ASP A 839 11.38 0.69 23.35
C ASP A 839 12.77 0.01 23.27
N ASN A 840 12.78 -1.27 22.87
CA ASN A 840 14.01 -2.07 22.73
C ASN A 840 14.52 -2.19 21.28
N SER A 841 14.00 -1.38 20.36
CA SER A 841 14.45 -1.37 18.95
C SER A 841 15.95 -1.09 18.77
N THR A 842 16.58 -1.60 17.71
CA THR A 842 17.97 -1.29 17.39
C THR A 842 18.08 -0.27 16.26
N LEU A 843 19.19 0.47 16.26
CA LEU A 843 19.41 1.59 15.36
C LEU A 843 20.55 1.32 14.37
N SER A 844 20.41 1.87 13.16
CA SER A 844 21.53 2.16 12.26
C SER A 844 21.84 3.64 12.39
N LEU A 845 23.11 3.99 12.61
CA LEU A 845 23.56 5.37 12.75
C LEU A 845 24.90 5.56 12.05
N TYR A 846 24.98 6.58 11.19
CA TYR A 846 26.21 6.97 10.50
C TYR A 846 26.34 8.49 10.54
N SER A 847 27.57 8.99 10.59
CA SER A 847 27.85 10.42 10.75
C SER A 847 28.84 10.90 9.71
N TYR A 848 28.65 12.15 9.29
CA TYR A 848 29.39 12.79 8.23
C TYR A 848 29.77 14.20 8.65
N ALA A 849 30.89 14.70 8.14
CA ALA A 849 31.36 16.06 8.35
C ALA A 849 31.57 16.76 7.00
N ASP A 850 31.27 18.06 6.97
CA ASP A 850 31.66 18.91 5.85
C ASP A 850 33.19 19.08 5.81
N LYS A 851 33.78 18.83 4.65
CA LYS A 851 35.24 18.89 4.45
C LYS A 851 35.81 20.30 4.70
N ALA A 852 35.02 21.36 4.54
CA ALA A 852 35.51 22.74 4.67
C ALA A 852 35.41 23.27 6.10
N ASN A 853 34.31 23.00 6.81
CA ASN A 853 34.03 23.60 8.11
C ASN A 853 33.80 22.59 9.26
N GLN A 854 33.78 21.29 8.96
CA GLN A 854 33.67 20.19 9.91
C GLN A 854 32.35 20.17 10.71
N LEU A 855 31.32 20.90 10.26
CA LEU A 855 29.96 20.76 10.77
C LEU A 855 29.34 19.45 10.27
N GLN A 856 28.44 18.89 11.07
CA GLN A 856 28.07 17.48 10.92
C GLN A 856 26.64 17.25 10.43
N ALA A 857 26.45 16.10 9.80
CA ALA A 857 25.17 15.47 9.54
C ALA A 857 25.19 14.02 10.07
N VAL A 858 24.17 13.62 10.81
CA VAL A 858 24.01 12.28 11.36
C VAL A 858 22.75 11.66 10.79
N THR A 859 22.89 10.53 10.11
CA THR A 859 21.77 9.70 9.63
C THR A 859 21.42 8.68 10.71
N VAL A 860 20.14 8.51 11.03
CA VAL A 860 19.70 7.49 12.00
C VAL A 860 18.31 6.95 11.67
N TRP A 861 18.07 5.66 11.92
CA TRP A 861 16.76 4.99 11.79
C TRP A 861 16.68 3.72 12.63
N ILE A 862 15.46 3.23 12.86
CA ILE A 862 15.20 1.90 13.43
C ILE A 862 15.39 0.82 12.35
N LYS A 863 16.26 -0.16 12.62
CA LYS A 863 16.72 -1.13 11.60
C LYS A 863 16.17 -2.55 11.70
N ASP A 864 15.41 -2.86 12.75
CA ASP A 864 15.13 -4.26 13.14
C ASP A 864 14.38 -5.06 12.09
N ASN A 865 13.42 -4.43 11.41
CA ASN A 865 12.45 -5.12 10.57
C ASN A 865 12.47 -4.61 9.12
N VAL A 866 11.80 -5.38 8.25
CA VAL A 866 11.35 -4.89 6.94
C VAL A 866 10.63 -3.56 7.15
N PRO A 867 10.88 -2.52 6.33
CA PRO A 867 10.19 -1.24 6.47
C PRO A 867 8.67 -1.43 6.50
N SER A 868 8.04 -0.84 7.50
CA SER A 868 6.59 -0.88 7.73
C SER A 868 5.86 0.17 6.88
N ASP A 869 4.58 -0.08 6.60
CA ASP A 869 3.70 0.84 5.86
C ASP A 869 3.06 1.93 6.75
N ASN A 870 3.76 2.38 7.80
CA ASN A 870 3.34 3.48 8.67
C ASN A 870 4.54 4.35 9.06
N ASN A 871 4.34 5.61 9.44
CA ASN A 871 5.42 6.49 9.89
C ASN A 871 5.32 6.77 11.39
N GLU A 872 4.96 5.77 12.20
CA GLU A 872 4.90 5.94 13.65
C GLU A 872 6.29 6.26 14.20
N GLN A 873 6.36 7.34 14.99
CA GLN A 873 7.62 7.86 15.52
C GLN A 873 7.76 7.52 17.00
N THR A 874 8.96 7.10 17.39
CA THR A 874 9.43 7.00 18.77
C THR A 874 10.34 8.18 19.07
N LEU A 875 10.13 8.83 20.22
CA LEU A 875 10.96 9.95 20.67
C LEU A 875 12.22 9.42 21.35
N CYS A 876 13.39 9.90 20.91
CA CYS A 876 14.69 9.44 21.39
C CYS A 876 15.53 10.62 21.92
N ASP A 877 16.27 10.37 23.00
CA ASP A 877 17.30 11.29 23.47
C ASP A 877 18.69 10.75 23.07
N PHE A 878 19.45 11.52 22.29
CA PHE A 878 20.79 11.17 21.82
C PHE A 878 21.87 12.02 22.48
N THR A 879 22.98 11.40 22.86
CA THR A 879 24.23 12.11 23.18
C THR A 879 25.30 11.69 22.20
N PHE A 880 25.99 12.66 21.59
CA PHE A 880 27.09 12.40 20.64
C PHE A 880 28.42 12.85 21.23
N ALA A 881 29.40 11.97 21.36
CA ALA A 881 30.68 12.32 22.01
C ALA A 881 31.42 13.47 21.29
N ASN A 882 31.34 13.52 19.96
CA ASN A 882 32.09 14.45 19.11
C ASN A 882 31.19 15.39 18.29
N ALA A 883 30.07 15.84 18.86
CA ALA A 883 29.09 16.65 18.14
C ALA A 883 29.64 18.04 17.75
N ARG A 884 29.49 18.39 16.48
CA ARG A 884 29.85 19.70 15.91
C ARG A 884 28.67 20.28 15.13
N PHE A 885 27.78 20.91 15.88
CA PHE A 885 26.59 21.60 15.37
C PHE A 885 26.58 23.07 15.83
N LYS A 886 26.17 23.96 14.92
CA LYS A 886 25.90 25.38 15.20
C LYS A 886 24.39 25.64 15.26
N ASN A 887 23.66 25.16 14.25
CA ASN A 887 22.20 25.31 14.15
C ASN A 887 21.61 23.97 13.69
N PRO A 888 21.42 23.00 14.59
CA PRO A 888 20.94 21.69 14.18
C PRO A 888 19.47 21.72 13.76
N VAL A 889 19.17 20.95 12.72
CA VAL A 889 17.83 20.73 12.17
C VAL A 889 17.53 19.24 12.14
N TRP A 890 16.25 18.91 12.28
CA TRP A 890 15.74 17.57 12.02
C TRP A 890 15.23 17.52 10.58
N VAL A 891 15.72 16.57 9.79
CA VAL A 891 15.33 16.41 8.40
C VAL A 891 14.72 15.04 8.20
N ASP A 892 13.57 15.01 7.55
CA ASP A 892 12.99 13.77 7.08
C ASP A 892 13.38 13.54 5.61
N LEU A 893 14.12 12.48 5.33
CA LEU A 893 14.61 12.21 3.97
C LEU A 893 13.54 11.67 3.03
N ILE A 894 12.49 11.00 3.52
CA ILE A 894 11.39 10.56 2.64
C ILE A 894 10.71 11.80 2.05
N ALA A 895 10.36 12.75 2.91
CA ALA A 895 9.62 13.94 2.53
C ALA A 895 10.49 15.08 1.99
N GLY A 896 11.77 15.06 2.35
CA GLY A 896 12.67 16.18 2.18
C GLY A 896 12.28 17.36 3.07
N THR A 897 11.50 17.16 4.14
CA THR A 897 11.06 18.27 5.00
C THR A 897 12.08 18.56 6.10
N VAL A 898 12.29 19.84 6.38
CA VAL A 898 13.32 20.32 7.30
C VAL A 898 12.67 21.12 8.42
N TYR A 899 13.07 20.82 9.66
CA TYR A 899 12.51 21.43 10.85
C TYR A 899 13.61 21.93 11.79
N GLU A 900 13.33 23.04 12.45
CA GLU A 900 14.16 23.54 13.55
C GLU A 900 14.00 22.59 14.75
N ILE A 901 15.12 22.14 15.31
CA ILE A 901 15.12 21.46 16.61
C ILE A 901 14.95 22.55 17.70
N PRO A 902 13.93 22.46 18.56
CA PRO A 902 13.71 23.45 19.62
C PRO A 902 14.95 23.63 20.49
N LYS A 903 15.23 24.85 20.94
CA LYS A 903 16.45 25.16 21.71
C LYS A 903 16.50 24.41 23.04
N GLU A 904 15.35 24.11 23.62
CA GLU A 904 15.18 23.28 24.81
C GLU A 904 15.47 21.79 24.56
N ASN A 905 15.37 21.36 23.30
CA ASN A 905 15.59 19.98 22.86
C ASN A 905 17.04 19.72 22.43
N TRP A 906 17.96 20.68 22.52
CA TRP A 906 19.38 20.37 22.34
C TRP A 906 20.31 21.26 23.15
N SER A 907 21.45 20.71 23.55
CA SER A 907 22.48 21.40 24.33
C SER A 907 23.84 21.17 23.70
N LYS A 908 24.49 22.25 23.25
CA LYS A 908 25.87 22.21 22.73
C LYS A 908 26.89 21.81 23.80
N LYS A 909 26.66 22.17 25.07
CA LYS A 909 27.60 21.87 26.16
C LYS A 909 27.62 20.37 26.50
N GLU A 910 26.46 19.73 26.42
CA GLU A 910 26.28 18.32 26.76
C GLU A 910 26.27 17.41 25.52
N ASN A 911 26.37 17.99 24.33
CA ASN A 911 26.17 17.29 23.05
C ASN A 911 24.89 16.44 23.02
N LEU A 912 23.85 16.94 23.68
CA LEU A 912 22.62 16.22 23.94
C LEU A 912 21.49 16.75 23.05
N PHE A 913 20.71 15.83 22.49
CA PHE A 913 19.53 16.06 21.69
C PHE A 913 18.39 15.29 22.32
N ARG A 914 17.28 15.94 22.68
CA ARG A 914 16.14 15.36 23.39
C ARG A 914 14.93 15.28 22.50
N GLN A 915 14.11 14.26 22.71
CA GLN A 915 12.81 14.09 22.07
C GLN A 915 12.89 14.17 20.54
N ILE A 916 13.94 13.59 19.97
CA ILE A 916 14.14 13.51 18.53
C ILE A 916 13.20 12.44 17.97
N PRO A 917 12.29 12.79 17.04
CA PRO A 917 11.42 11.80 16.43
C PRO A 917 12.20 10.86 15.52
N LEU A 918 12.04 9.56 15.74
CA LEU A 918 12.68 8.51 14.97
C LEU A 918 11.66 7.47 14.54
N TYR A 919 11.82 6.90 13.36
CA TYR A 919 11.01 5.79 12.87
C TYR A 919 11.88 4.86 12.01
N ASP A 920 11.27 3.89 11.36
CA ASP A 920 11.93 2.86 10.56
C ASP A 920 12.36 3.34 9.16
N SER A 921 12.68 4.63 9.03
CA SER A 921 13.26 5.26 7.85
C SER A 921 14.34 6.28 8.25
N PRO A 922 15.35 6.53 7.40
CA PRO A 922 16.42 7.47 7.72
C PRO A 922 15.93 8.90 7.91
N ILE A 923 16.23 9.46 9.07
CA ILE A 923 16.16 10.90 9.35
C ILE A 923 17.57 11.47 9.45
N LEU A 924 17.70 12.80 9.36
CA LEU A 924 18.95 13.50 9.67
C LEU A 924 18.82 14.37 10.91
N ILE A 925 19.85 14.35 11.74
CA ILE A 925 20.21 15.48 12.59
C ILE A 925 21.39 16.15 11.90
N ALA A 926 21.18 17.30 11.28
CA ALA A 926 22.19 17.98 10.48
C ALA A 926 22.36 19.44 10.89
N ASP A 927 23.56 19.99 10.73
CA ASP A 927 23.68 21.44 10.78
C ASP A 927 22.92 22.07 9.59
N LYS A 928 22.13 23.10 9.86
CA LYS A 928 21.31 23.80 8.85
C LYS A 928 22.13 24.26 7.65
N SER A 929 23.40 24.61 7.83
CA SER A 929 24.28 25.06 6.73
C SER A 929 24.56 23.98 5.68
N LEU A 930 24.32 22.71 6.00
CA LEU A 930 24.48 21.58 5.08
C LEU A 930 23.22 21.34 4.23
N ILE A 931 22.10 22.01 4.56
CA ILE A 931 20.80 21.78 3.94
C ILE A 931 20.36 23.03 3.17
N ASN A 932 20.34 22.94 1.84
CA ASN A 932 19.77 23.97 0.99
C ASN A 932 18.25 23.84 0.98
N LEU A 933 17.53 24.92 1.29
CA LEU A 933 16.07 24.95 1.29
C LEU A 933 15.52 25.47 -0.04
N SER A 934 14.39 24.91 -0.49
CA SER A 934 13.66 25.41 -1.66
C SER A 934 13.12 26.82 -1.42
N VAL A 935 13.19 27.68 -2.45
CA VAL A 935 12.77 29.09 -2.37
C VAL A 935 11.24 29.23 -2.21
N ASN A 936 10.47 28.17 -2.54
CA ASN A 936 9.04 28.07 -2.29
C ASN A 936 8.74 26.85 -1.38
N PRO A 937 8.03 27.03 -0.26
CA PRO A 937 7.70 25.97 0.70
C PRO A 937 6.62 24.99 0.23
#